data_AF-A0A7W1VYR5-F1
#
_entry.id   AF-A0A7W1VYR5-F1
#
_cell.length_a   1.000
_cell.length_b   1.000
_cell.length_c   1.000
_cell.angle_alpha   90.00
_cell.angle_beta   90.00
_cell.angle_gamma   90.00
#
_symmetry.space_group_name_H-M   'P 1'
#
loop_
_entity.id
_entity.type
_entity.pdbx_description
1 polymer ?
#
loop_
_entity_poly.entity_id
_entity_poly.type
_entity_poly.pdbx_seq_one_letter_code
_entity_poly.pdbx_strand_id
1 'polypeptide(L)'
;MKNLYPVVRHILLCLVVIPCFSIIYGQQVPKSIRTTAGDMVGFLEFKPPDYDKDVSTRYPLIIFLHGIGERGNGNTDLPLVTTWGIPSKIKSGYTMHFTWNGKTETFLVLSPQLPVKYGMWPSAMIDDLISYAKTNLRVDPDRIMLTGLSMGGGGVLRYISDALPDDPKTIAAAVSISSPCTFRTGQYAALAHLPIWCFHAQDDPTAPVTCTLNAINGLKQWNPAVTPLLTLWPSGGHNVWDRLYGDTSYQFQDVVNIYEWFLAQNKSLPANQLPVSNAGVDITAAPGTVQLNGSASYDPDGKIVRYVWKQISGPASATITSARSTAPVTMANGLTKKGIYVFELAVADNRASFTRDQVNITVSDTLIPAPAPTPGNSPPVANAGDDETLNGWNVCLLNATLSKDHDGWISSGGWTKISGPSACSIDLSTVLNTHVRNLVAGVYVFRATVTDNKGASAYDDKTITVLSPGPALPVSPGANIPPVAKAGEDVTLNGWNSCLLNATLSKDSDGWISSVSWTKFSGPSIYSISSPAVLNTHATNLVSGVYVFRVTVTDNKGASSYDDKTITVLSAGPSTPGTNIPPVANAGTDQKASLSWNQCMLNSSLSIDADGWLTAIKWDKISGPSTYSIQNPTSLVTNAQHLVEGIYLFQVTVTDNKGATSSDKVQLTVNKVGVSQNFELDDEVAGSHSLKEEVKAGIYPNPATGFIQLNVDYKDIGKTVVNVYDAGGRLMKAVSVPKPQRLLQTGIDISDLKNGIYAVQVVTGKLVCHIMKFIKI
;
A
#
# COMPACT_ATOMS: atom_id res chain seq x y z
N MET A 1 53.69 58.14 44.04
CA MET A 1 55.08 57.77 43.69
C MET A 1 55.23 56.26 43.83
N LYS A 2 55.75 55.57 42.79
CA LYS A 2 56.69 54.40 42.80
C LYS A 2 56.55 53.41 43.99
N ASN A 3 56.41 52.09 43.88
CA ASN A 3 56.95 51.04 42.99
C ASN A 3 56.22 49.72 43.34
N LEU A 4 55.74 48.92 42.37
CA LEU A 4 56.34 47.67 41.84
C LEU A 4 56.59 46.54 42.87
N TYR A 5 55.71 45.52 42.85
CA TYR A 5 55.86 44.04 42.76
C TYR A 5 54.55 43.39 43.25
N PRO A 6 54.00 42.34 42.58
CA PRO A 6 54.47 40.99 42.91
C PRO A 6 54.43 39.93 41.79
N VAL A 7 55.32 38.95 41.96
CA VAL A 7 55.13 37.50 41.76
C VAL A 7 54.64 37.02 40.38
N VAL A 8 55.61 36.46 39.67
CA VAL A 8 55.48 35.58 38.50
C VAL A 8 54.63 34.35 38.85
N ARG A 9 53.51 34.16 38.14
CA ARG A 9 52.78 32.88 38.07
C ARG A 9 52.72 32.49 36.59
N HIS A 10 53.52 31.50 36.21
CA HIS A 10 53.51 30.92 34.87
C HIS A 10 52.17 30.21 34.64
N ILE A 11 51.28 30.82 33.87
CA ILE A 11 50.14 30.15 33.25
C ILE A 11 50.65 29.53 31.95
N LEU A 12 50.76 28.21 31.95
CA LEU A 12 51.05 27.42 30.75
C LEU A 12 49.84 27.57 29.81
N LEU A 13 50.02 28.32 28.71
CA LEU A 13 49.02 28.44 27.66
C LEU A 13 49.01 27.13 26.86
N CYS A 14 48.11 26.20 27.20
CA CYS A 14 47.83 25.05 26.36
C CYS A 14 47.20 25.52 25.04
N LEU A 15 48.04 25.68 24.01
CA LEU A 15 47.63 25.75 22.62
C LEU A 15 46.92 24.43 22.28
N VAL A 16 45.60 24.43 22.39
CA VAL A 16 44.75 23.37 21.80
C VAL A 16 44.87 23.56 20.29
N VAL A 17 45.77 22.78 19.68
CA VAL A 17 45.78 22.56 18.23
C VAL A 17 44.51 21.77 17.92
N ILE A 18 43.44 22.48 17.56
CA ILE A 18 42.27 21.86 16.96
C ILE A 18 42.75 21.33 15.60
N PRO A 19 42.71 20.01 15.35
CA PRO A 19 43.00 19.50 14.02
C PRO A 19 41.91 20.04 13.10
N CYS A 20 42.28 21.01 12.26
CA CYS A 20 41.47 21.46 11.16
C CYS A 20 41.38 20.29 10.18
N PHE A 21 40.41 19.39 10.38
CA PHE A 21 40.07 18.36 9.41
C PHE A 21 39.58 19.08 8.17
N SER A 22 40.49 19.29 7.23
CA SER A 22 40.13 19.69 5.87
C SER A 22 39.30 18.55 5.30
N ILE A 23 37.99 18.75 5.17
CA ILE A 23 37.14 17.84 4.42
C ILE A 23 37.66 17.89 2.99
N ILE A 24 38.31 16.82 2.54
CA ILE A 24 38.77 16.69 1.16
C ILE A 24 37.52 16.41 0.31
N TYR A 25 36.95 17.46 -0.27
CA TYR A 25 35.90 17.30 -1.28
C TYR A 25 36.50 16.64 -2.54
N GLY A 26 35.73 15.78 -3.20
CA GLY A 26 36.12 15.23 -4.50
C GLY A 26 36.31 16.38 -5.48
N GLN A 27 37.52 16.55 -6.01
CA GLN A 27 37.83 17.64 -6.93
C GLN A 27 37.59 17.21 -8.37
N GLN A 28 36.97 18.11 -9.15
CA GLN A 28 36.93 17.99 -10.60
C GLN A 28 38.33 18.31 -11.15
N VAL A 29 38.98 17.31 -11.75
CA VAL A 29 40.34 17.43 -12.27
C VAL A 29 40.29 17.63 -13.78
N PRO A 30 40.91 18.69 -14.32
CA PRO A 30 41.10 18.86 -15.76
C PRO A 30 41.90 17.70 -16.37
N LYS A 31 41.37 17.13 -17.46
CA LYS A 31 41.99 16.10 -18.29
C LYS A 31 41.78 16.43 -19.76
N SER A 32 42.51 15.73 -20.63
CA SER A 32 42.30 15.84 -22.07
C SER A 32 42.55 14.51 -22.77
N ILE A 33 41.87 14.31 -23.89
CA ILE A 33 42.09 13.19 -24.81
C ILE A 33 42.26 13.73 -26.23
N ARG A 34 42.99 12.98 -27.06
CA ARG A 34 42.95 13.13 -28.51
C ARG A 34 41.88 12.19 -29.05
N THR A 35 40.85 12.73 -29.68
CA THR A 35 39.75 11.96 -30.28
C THR A 35 40.22 11.19 -31.50
N THR A 36 39.43 10.21 -31.93
CA THR A 36 39.68 9.47 -33.17
C THR A 36 39.65 10.39 -34.40
N ALA A 37 38.91 11.50 -34.33
CA ALA A 37 38.90 12.57 -35.34
C ALA A 37 40.15 13.48 -35.30
N GLY A 38 41.08 13.26 -34.38
CA GLY A 38 42.33 14.00 -34.24
C GLY A 38 42.24 15.26 -33.37
N ASP A 39 41.07 15.58 -32.82
CA ASP A 39 40.87 16.77 -31.99
C ASP A 39 41.32 16.58 -30.56
N MET A 40 41.86 17.64 -29.95
CA MET A 40 42.08 17.69 -28.51
C MET A 40 40.78 18.10 -27.83
N VAL A 41 40.25 17.25 -26.96
CA VAL A 41 39.05 17.52 -26.15
C VAL A 41 39.45 17.55 -24.68
N GLY A 42 39.26 18.71 -24.05
CA GLY A 42 39.37 18.86 -22.60
C GLY A 42 38.10 18.44 -21.89
N PHE A 43 38.23 17.90 -20.69
CA PHE A 43 37.10 17.50 -19.86
C PHE A 43 37.45 17.60 -18.38
N LEU A 44 36.41 17.72 -17.54
CA LEU A 44 36.53 17.59 -16.10
C LEU A 44 36.22 16.14 -15.71
N GLU A 45 37.15 15.52 -14.98
CA GLU A 45 37.03 14.20 -14.39
C GLU A 45 36.76 14.33 -12.89
N PHE A 46 35.64 13.77 -12.42
CA PHE A 46 35.36 13.63 -11.00
C PHE A 46 35.55 12.18 -10.57
N LYS A 47 36.31 12.01 -9.48
CA LYS A 47 36.46 10.75 -8.75
C LYS A 47 36.09 10.99 -7.29
N PRO A 48 35.48 10.01 -6.60
CA PRO A 48 35.20 10.17 -5.19
C PRO A 48 36.49 10.23 -4.35
N PRO A 49 36.48 10.88 -3.18
CA PRO A 49 37.67 11.01 -2.33
C PRO A 49 38.28 9.67 -1.90
N ASP A 50 37.45 8.62 -1.84
CA ASP A 50 37.85 7.26 -1.46
C ASP A 50 38.12 6.35 -2.67
N TYR A 51 38.15 6.91 -3.90
CA TYR A 51 38.35 6.13 -5.12
C TYR A 51 39.54 5.18 -5.00
N ASP A 52 40.68 5.66 -4.49
CA ASP A 52 41.92 4.88 -4.40
C ASP A 52 42.03 4.00 -3.14
N LYS A 53 41.00 3.94 -2.28
CA LYS A 53 41.01 3.10 -1.07
C LYS A 53 40.73 1.62 -1.35
N ASP A 54 39.79 1.32 -2.25
CA ASP A 54 39.45 -0.05 -2.66
C ASP A 54 39.56 -0.20 -4.18
N VAL A 55 40.58 -0.93 -4.61
CA VAL A 55 40.89 -1.16 -6.02
C VAL A 55 39.97 -2.19 -6.69
N SER A 56 39.18 -2.94 -5.91
CA SER A 56 38.21 -3.90 -6.42
C SER A 56 36.88 -3.26 -6.80
N THR A 57 36.56 -2.11 -6.19
CA THR A 57 35.31 -1.40 -6.44
C THR A 57 35.23 -0.89 -7.89
N ARG A 58 34.10 -1.18 -8.54
CA ARG A 58 33.71 -0.62 -9.85
C ARG A 58 32.58 0.39 -9.65
N TYR A 59 32.66 1.51 -10.35
CA TYR A 59 31.77 2.65 -10.15
C TYR A 59 30.84 2.86 -11.35
N PRO A 60 29.55 3.19 -11.14
CA PRO A 60 28.72 3.70 -12.21
C PRO A 60 29.26 5.06 -12.70
N LEU A 61 29.12 5.35 -14.00
CA LEU A 61 29.69 6.53 -14.65
C LEU A 61 28.59 7.40 -15.26
N ILE A 62 28.61 8.70 -14.98
CA ILE A 62 27.82 9.69 -15.70
C ILE A 62 28.71 10.46 -16.69
N ILE A 63 28.31 10.52 -17.96
CA ILE A 63 28.88 11.44 -18.94
C ILE A 63 27.89 12.59 -19.12
N PHE A 64 28.33 13.82 -18.86
CA PHE A 64 27.51 15.03 -18.92
C PHE A 64 27.87 15.92 -20.12
N LEU A 65 26.90 16.19 -20.99
CA LEU A 65 27.04 17.06 -22.15
C LEU A 65 26.45 18.46 -21.86
N HIS A 66 27.29 19.49 -21.94
CA HIS A 66 26.89 20.88 -21.71
C HIS A 66 26.13 21.52 -22.89
N GLY A 67 25.58 22.72 -22.66
CA GLY A 67 24.83 23.51 -23.63
C GLY A 67 25.72 24.32 -24.58
N ILE A 68 25.13 25.15 -25.43
CA ILE A 68 25.89 25.89 -26.44
C ILE A 68 26.87 26.92 -25.84
N GLY A 69 26.55 27.44 -24.64
CA GLY A 69 27.28 28.51 -23.96
C GLY A 69 28.60 28.09 -23.34
N GLU A 70 28.78 26.80 -23.04
CA GLU A 70 29.98 26.30 -22.36
C GLU A 70 31.04 25.75 -23.34
N ARG A 71 30.84 25.89 -24.65
CA ARG A 71 31.83 25.52 -25.67
C ARG A 71 33.10 26.33 -25.50
N GLY A 72 34.25 25.75 -25.85
CA GLY A 72 35.53 26.41 -25.68
C GLY A 72 36.69 25.61 -26.25
N ASN A 73 37.91 26.01 -25.93
CA ASN A 73 39.13 25.38 -26.44
C ASN A 73 39.57 24.11 -25.69
N GLY A 74 38.85 23.67 -24.66
CA GLY A 74 39.18 22.48 -23.86
C GLY A 74 40.36 22.68 -22.90
N ASN A 75 40.85 23.90 -22.73
CA ASN A 75 41.96 24.21 -21.84
C ASN A 75 41.64 25.43 -20.98
N THR A 76 41.98 26.65 -21.43
CA THR A 76 41.72 27.87 -20.66
C THR A 76 40.23 28.14 -20.47
N ASP A 77 39.40 27.68 -21.41
CA ASP A 77 37.95 27.84 -21.37
C ASP A 77 37.25 26.70 -20.61
N LEU A 78 37.96 25.63 -20.26
CA LEU A 78 37.39 24.44 -19.60
C LEU A 78 36.57 24.76 -18.33
N PRO A 79 36.93 25.77 -17.50
CA PRO A 79 36.12 26.15 -16.36
C PRO A 79 34.66 26.53 -16.68
N LEU A 80 34.36 26.93 -17.93
CA LEU A 80 32.98 27.21 -18.37
C LEU A 80 32.06 26.00 -18.19
N VAL A 81 32.57 24.78 -18.28
CA VAL A 81 31.80 23.53 -18.08
C VAL A 81 31.17 23.48 -16.68
N THR A 82 31.75 24.17 -15.70
CA THR A 82 31.22 24.22 -14.32
C THR A 82 30.07 25.20 -14.11
N THR A 83 29.57 25.85 -15.16
CA THR A 83 28.52 26.88 -15.04
C THR A 83 27.17 26.24 -14.67
N TRP A 84 26.78 25.17 -15.35
CA TRP A 84 25.45 24.54 -15.19
C TRP A 84 25.54 23.03 -14.99
N GLY A 85 24.40 22.42 -14.66
CA GLY A 85 24.24 20.97 -14.58
C GLY A 85 25.10 20.31 -13.49
N ILE A 86 25.41 19.02 -13.70
CA ILE A 86 26.14 18.19 -12.73
C ILE A 86 27.50 18.79 -12.34
N PRO A 87 28.34 19.29 -13.26
CA PRO A 87 29.64 19.91 -12.92
C PRO A 87 29.51 21.09 -11.96
N SER A 88 28.45 21.89 -12.12
CA SER A 88 28.13 22.99 -11.21
C SER A 88 27.75 22.48 -9.83
N LYS A 89 26.96 21.39 -9.74
CA LYS A 89 26.60 20.78 -8.45
C LYS A 89 27.81 20.20 -7.72
N ILE A 90 28.71 19.52 -8.44
CA ILE A 90 29.98 19.04 -7.87
C ILE A 90 30.82 20.21 -7.35
N LYS A 91 30.95 21.29 -8.13
CA LYS A 91 31.63 22.52 -7.71
C LYS A 91 31.01 23.14 -6.45
N SER A 92 29.69 23.00 -6.27
CA SER A 92 28.97 23.44 -5.06
C SER A 92 29.05 22.46 -3.88
N GLY A 93 29.74 21.33 -4.02
CA GLY A 93 30.00 20.37 -2.93
C GLY A 93 29.27 19.03 -3.03
N TYR A 94 28.57 18.73 -4.13
CA TYR A 94 27.98 17.39 -4.31
C TYR A 94 29.07 16.33 -4.37
N THR A 95 28.99 15.33 -3.50
CA THR A 95 29.92 14.18 -3.45
C THR A 95 29.60 13.12 -4.49
N MET A 96 28.49 13.28 -5.22
CA MET A 96 27.91 12.30 -6.14
C MET A 96 27.58 10.95 -5.50
N HIS A 97 27.41 10.95 -4.18
CA HIS A 97 27.10 9.78 -3.35
C HIS A 97 25.60 9.74 -3.07
N PHE A 98 24.91 8.70 -3.54
CA PHE A 98 23.46 8.58 -3.47
C PHE A 98 23.05 7.18 -3.03
N THR A 99 21.83 7.05 -2.51
CA THR A 99 21.29 5.79 -2.00
C THR A 99 20.02 5.43 -2.76
N TRP A 100 19.96 4.20 -3.26
CA TRP A 100 18.76 3.62 -3.83
C TRP A 100 18.57 2.18 -3.35
N ASN A 101 17.34 1.81 -2.96
CA ASN A 101 16.99 0.45 -2.52
C ASN A 101 17.97 -0.12 -1.45
N GLY A 102 18.34 0.71 -0.48
CA GLY A 102 19.26 0.33 0.61
C GLY A 102 20.74 0.22 0.21
N LYS A 103 21.09 0.48 -1.05
CA LYS A 103 22.46 0.47 -1.55
C LYS A 103 22.95 1.90 -1.79
N THR A 104 24.08 2.25 -1.19
CA THR A 104 24.72 3.54 -1.37
C THR A 104 25.93 3.42 -2.27
N GLU A 105 26.01 4.25 -3.31
CA GLU A 105 27.07 4.22 -4.30
C GLU A 105 27.46 5.64 -4.72
N THR A 106 28.66 5.78 -5.29
CA THR A 106 29.15 7.05 -5.84
C THR A 106 29.31 6.97 -7.34
N PHE A 107 28.93 8.02 -8.06
CA PHE A 107 29.21 8.13 -9.49
C PHE A 107 30.60 8.68 -9.77
N LEU A 108 31.27 8.12 -10.77
CA LEU A 108 32.27 8.86 -11.55
C LEU A 108 31.55 9.83 -12.48
N VAL A 109 32.16 10.98 -12.77
CA VAL A 109 31.58 11.94 -13.73
C VAL A 109 32.62 12.44 -14.71
N LEU A 110 32.32 12.35 -16.01
CA LEU A 110 33.10 12.98 -17.08
C LEU A 110 32.29 14.11 -17.73
N SER A 111 32.88 15.29 -17.80
CA SER A 111 32.22 16.50 -18.33
C SER A 111 33.11 17.15 -19.39
N PRO A 112 33.04 16.69 -20.65
CA PRO A 112 33.80 17.26 -21.75
C PRO A 112 33.40 18.68 -22.11
N GLN A 113 34.33 19.44 -22.68
CA GLN A 113 34.06 20.71 -23.35
C GLN A 113 34.07 20.51 -24.87
N LEU A 114 32.95 20.81 -25.53
CA LEU A 114 32.83 20.75 -26.97
C LEU A 114 33.58 21.91 -27.64
N PRO A 115 34.47 21.65 -28.62
CA PRO A 115 35.14 22.69 -29.39
C PRO A 115 34.15 23.60 -30.15
N VAL A 116 34.43 24.91 -30.18
CA VAL A 116 33.56 25.94 -30.79
C VAL A 116 33.24 25.70 -32.27
N LYS A 117 34.09 24.98 -32.99
CA LYS A 117 33.89 24.61 -34.41
C LYS A 117 32.70 23.68 -34.63
N TYR A 118 32.24 22.96 -33.60
CA TYR A 118 31.12 22.04 -33.70
C TYR A 118 29.79 22.75 -33.40
N GLY A 119 28.81 22.54 -34.28
CA GLY A 119 27.43 23.00 -34.09
C GLY A 119 26.55 22.03 -33.29
N MET A 120 26.99 20.78 -33.11
CA MET A 120 26.31 19.76 -32.31
C MET A 120 27.35 18.72 -31.84
N TRP A 121 27.06 18.03 -30.74
CA TRP A 121 27.89 16.95 -30.21
C TRP A 121 28.03 15.80 -31.22
N PRO A 122 29.26 15.45 -31.66
CA PRO A 122 29.51 14.28 -32.50
C PRO A 122 29.42 12.99 -31.67
N SER A 123 28.72 11.97 -32.18
CA SER A 123 28.58 10.68 -31.48
C SER A 123 29.93 10.01 -31.21
N ALA A 124 30.86 10.04 -32.17
CA ALA A 124 32.21 9.49 -32.02
C ALA A 124 33.00 10.10 -30.85
N MET A 125 32.77 11.38 -30.51
CA MET A 125 33.42 12.02 -29.37
C MET A 125 32.92 11.44 -28.03
N ILE A 126 31.65 11.05 -27.97
CA ILE A 126 31.06 10.39 -26.81
C ILE A 126 31.64 8.97 -26.68
N ASP A 127 31.80 8.25 -27.80
CA ASP A 127 32.44 6.93 -27.83
C ASP A 127 33.91 6.98 -27.38
N ASP A 128 34.66 8.00 -27.80
CA ASP A 128 36.05 8.23 -27.37
C ASP A 128 36.14 8.46 -25.84
N LEU A 129 35.16 9.17 -25.25
CA LEU A 129 35.10 9.37 -23.79
C LEU A 129 34.73 8.11 -23.03
N ILE A 130 33.80 7.31 -23.55
CA ILE A 130 33.46 5.99 -23.00
C ILE A 130 34.70 5.09 -23.02
N SER A 131 35.44 5.11 -24.12
CA SER A 131 36.69 4.34 -24.29
C SER A 131 37.78 4.79 -23.32
N TYR A 132 37.95 6.11 -23.15
CA TYR A 132 38.82 6.67 -22.12
C TYR A 132 38.43 6.16 -20.73
N ALA A 133 37.14 6.23 -20.37
CA ALA A 133 36.67 5.82 -19.06
C ALA A 133 36.91 4.34 -18.79
N LYS A 134 36.58 3.46 -19.75
CA LYS A 134 36.81 2.01 -19.66
C LYS A 134 38.30 1.66 -19.51
N THR A 135 39.19 2.45 -20.11
CA THR A 135 40.64 2.21 -20.11
C THR A 135 41.32 2.76 -18.86
N ASN A 136 40.91 3.94 -18.40
CA ASN A 136 41.65 4.71 -17.40
C ASN A 136 40.98 4.72 -16.02
N LEU A 137 39.70 4.33 -15.93
CA LEU A 137 38.91 4.37 -14.71
C LEU A 137 38.33 2.99 -14.37
N ARG A 138 38.04 2.77 -13.09
CA ARG A 138 37.35 1.57 -12.57
C ARG A 138 35.85 1.69 -12.79
N VAL A 139 35.43 1.87 -14.05
CA VAL A 139 34.02 1.99 -14.42
C VAL A 139 33.35 0.62 -14.50
N ASP A 140 32.11 0.55 -14.05
CA ASP A 140 31.20 -0.55 -14.35
C ASP A 140 30.65 -0.38 -15.78
N PRO A 141 31.03 -1.24 -16.75
CA PRO A 141 30.66 -1.09 -18.15
C PRO A 141 29.16 -1.26 -18.41
N ASP A 142 28.42 -1.83 -17.45
CA ASP A 142 26.98 -2.04 -17.53
C ASP A 142 26.18 -0.87 -16.93
N ARG A 143 26.86 0.13 -16.36
CA ARG A 143 26.27 1.30 -15.68
C ARG A 143 26.94 2.61 -16.10
N ILE A 144 26.94 2.86 -17.40
CA ILE A 144 27.37 4.13 -18.01
C ILE A 144 26.12 4.91 -18.43
N MET A 145 25.86 6.08 -17.85
CA MET A 145 24.72 6.92 -18.16
C MET A 145 25.15 8.15 -18.93
N LEU A 146 24.39 8.51 -19.96
CA LEU A 146 24.63 9.70 -20.76
C LEU A 146 23.54 10.73 -20.48
N THR A 147 23.93 11.96 -20.17
CA THR A 147 22.96 13.03 -19.91
C THR A 147 23.42 14.37 -20.45
N GLY A 148 22.49 15.27 -20.78
CA GLY A 148 22.84 16.58 -21.28
C GLY A 148 21.71 17.59 -21.26
N LEU A 149 22.09 18.88 -21.30
CA LEU A 149 21.16 20.02 -21.30
C LEU A 149 21.25 20.82 -22.60
N SER A 150 20.13 21.38 -23.07
CA SER A 150 20.08 22.23 -24.27
C SER A 150 20.73 21.53 -25.48
N MET A 151 21.73 22.15 -26.13
CA MET A 151 22.55 21.51 -27.17
C MET A 151 23.12 20.15 -26.73
N GLY A 152 23.52 19.98 -25.47
CA GLY A 152 23.95 18.69 -24.90
C GLY A 152 22.82 17.67 -24.80
N GLY A 153 21.60 18.10 -24.45
CA GLY A 153 20.40 17.25 -24.51
C GLY A 153 20.13 16.78 -25.94
N GLY A 154 20.34 17.67 -26.91
CA GLY A 154 20.29 17.30 -28.34
C GLY A 154 21.40 16.34 -28.76
N GLY A 155 22.58 16.48 -28.17
CA GLY A 155 23.67 15.51 -28.29
C GLY A 155 23.25 14.12 -27.83
N VAL A 156 22.55 14.02 -26.69
CA VAL A 156 22.01 12.74 -26.19
C VAL A 156 20.98 12.16 -27.16
N LEU A 157 19.99 12.95 -27.59
CA LEU A 157 18.95 12.47 -28.51
C LEU A 157 19.52 12.05 -29.87
N ARG A 158 20.55 12.75 -30.34
CA ARG A 158 21.29 12.38 -31.54
C ARG A 158 22.08 11.08 -31.33
N TYR A 159 22.78 10.94 -30.22
CA TYR A 159 23.59 9.76 -29.91
C TYR A 159 22.74 8.48 -29.92
N ILE A 160 21.56 8.52 -29.29
CA ILE A 160 20.64 7.37 -29.29
C ILE A 160 19.94 7.11 -30.63
N SER A 161 20.02 8.07 -31.57
CA SER A 161 19.42 7.99 -32.91
C SER A 161 20.40 7.55 -33.99
N ASP A 162 21.70 7.81 -33.80
CA ASP A 162 22.76 7.46 -34.76
C ASP A 162 23.14 5.97 -34.54
N ALA A 163 23.33 5.22 -35.63
CA ALA A 163 23.59 3.78 -35.58
C ALA A 163 24.84 3.44 -34.74
N LEU A 164 24.75 2.40 -33.89
CA LEU A 164 25.89 1.71 -33.30
C LEU A 164 26.23 0.52 -34.22
N PRO A 165 27.30 0.58 -35.05
CA PRO A 165 27.53 -0.43 -36.08
C PRO A 165 28.13 -1.74 -35.53
N ASP A 166 28.81 -1.73 -34.37
CA ASP A 166 29.55 -2.91 -33.85
C ASP A 166 29.55 -3.07 -32.30
N ASP A 167 28.68 -2.37 -31.57
CA ASP A 167 28.47 -2.60 -30.11
C ASP A 167 27.02 -2.30 -29.74
N PRO A 168 26.11 -3.30 -29.71
CA PRO A 168 24.79 -3.09 -29.17
C PRO A 168 24.91 -2.85 -27.66
N LYS A 169 24.96 -1.56 -27.27
CA LYS A 169 24.79 -0.94 -25.93
C LYS A 169 26.09 -0.40 -25.29
N THR A 170 26.50 0.81 -25.66
CA THR A 170 27.62 1.51 -24.98
C THR A 170 27.18 2.22 -23.69
N ILE A 171 25.87 2.43 -23.48
CA ILE A 171 25.29 3.09 -22.30
C ILE A 171 24.11 2.31 -21.71
N ALA A 172 23.87 2.50 -20.41
CA ALA A 172 22.83 1.89 -19.62
C ALA A 172 21.57 2.75 -19.50
N ALA A 173 21.68 4.07 -19.70
CA ALA A 173 20.56 4.98 -19.68
C ALA A 173 20.90 6.31 -20.36
N ALA A 174 19.87 7.00 -20.85
CA ALA A 174 20.00 8.30 -21.49
C ALA A 174 19.00 9.32 -20.95
N VAL A 175 19.48 10.53 -20.63
CA VAL A 175 18.67 11.64 -20.12
C VAL A 175 18.89 12.89 -20.95
N SER A 176 17.80 13.51 -21.39
CA SER A 176 17.85 14.70 -22.24
C SER A 176 16.99 15.80 -21.65
N ILE A 177 17.54 17.01 -21.48
CA ILE A 177 16.83 18.17 -20.92
C ILE A 177 16.84 19.33 -21.90
N SER A 178 15.67 19.97 -22.08
CA SER A 178 15.49 21.19 -22.89
C SER A 178 16.11 21.08 -24.29
N SER A 179 15.97 19.90 -24.92
CA SER A 179 16.73 19.57 -26.12
C SER A 179 16.18 20.25 -27.39
N PRO A 180 17.05 20.72 -28.31
CA PRO A 180 16.65 21.07 -29.66
C PRO A 180 16.24 19.83 -30.48
N CYS A 181 15.59 20.07 -31.62
CA CYS A 181 15.06 19.05 -32.54
C CYS A 181 16.19 18.32 -33.28
N THR A 182 16.79 17.33 -32.62
CA THR A 182 17.97 16.59 -33.11
C THR A 182 17.74 15.08 -33.17
N PHE A 183 16.67 14.60 -32.53
CA PHE A 183 16.22 13.21 -32.61
C PHE A 183 15.93 12.82 -34.07
N ARG A 184 16.33 11.62 -34.48
CA ARG A 184 16.11 11.11 -35.84
C ARG A 184 15.23 9.87 -35.86
N THR A 185 15.56 8.87 -35.04
CA THR A 185 14.85 7.58 -35.00
C THR A 185 14.98 6.92 -33.63
N GLY A 186 13.97 6.15 -33.24
CA GLY A 186 13.97 5.37 -32.00
C GLY A 186 14.44 3.92 -32.16
N GLN A 187 14.72 3.49 -33.40
CA GLN A 187 15.01 2.09 -33.73
C GLN A 187 16.11 1.49 -32.86
N TYR A 188 17.25 2.18 -32.74
CA TYR A 188 18.42 1.65 -32.04
C TYR A 188 18.21 1.64 -30.53
N ALA A 189 17.59 2.68 -29.96
CA ALA A 189 17.20 2.70 -28.56
C ALA A 189 16.23 1.55 -28.22
N ALA A 190 15.27 1.27 -29.10
CA ALA A 190 14.33 0.17 -28.94
C ALA A 190 15.03 -1.19 -28.98
N LEU A 191 15.91 -1.44 -29.96
CA LEU A 191 16.72 -2.66 -30.06
C LEU A 191 17.65 -2.84 -28.85
N ALA A 192 18.14 -1.75 -28.28
CA ALA A 192 19.01 -1.75 -27.11
C ALA A 192 18.25 -1.99 -25.78
N HIS A 193 16.91 -1.90 -25.78
CA HIS A 193 16.08 -1.80 -24.58
C HIS A 193 16.53 -0.65 -23.67
N LEU A 194 16.92 0.49 -24.26
CA LEU A 194 17.56 1.59 -23.55
C LEU A 194 16.53 2.39 -22.71
N PRO A 195 16.70 2.48 -21.38
CA PRO A 195 15.95 3.40 -20.54
C PRO A 195 16.26 4.86 -20.90
N ILE A 196 15.22 5.62 -21.23
CA ILE A 196 15.32 7.02 -21.62
C ILE A 196 14.36 7.86 -20.79
N TRP A 197 14.83 8.98 -20.22
CA TRP A 197 13.99 9.95 -19.54
C TRP A 197 14.27 11.37 -20.03
N CYS A 198 13.28 11.97 -20.68
CA CYS A 198 13.37 13.35 -21.16
C CYS A 198 12.67 14.34 -20.23
N PHE A 199 13.24 15.54 -20.12
CA PHE A 199 12.72 16.64 -19.30
C PHE A 199 12.62 17.92 -20.14
N HIS A 200 11.55 18.70 -19.95
CA HIS A 200 11.40 20.00 -20.62
C HIS A 200 10.44 20.90 -19.85
N ALA A 201 10.58 22.22 -19.99
CA ALA A 201 9.55 23.17 -19.62
C ALA A 201 8.61 23.44 -20.80
N GLN A 202 7.31 23.57 -20.57
CA GLN A 202 6.36 23.93 -21.62
C GLN A 202 6.56 25.36 -22.12
N ASP A 203 7.03 26.25 -21.25
CA ASP A 203 7.29 27.67 -21.50
C ASP A 203 8.74 27.95 -21.94
N ASP A 204 9.51 26.95 -22.38
CA ASP A 204 10.88 27.15 -22.87
C ASP A 204 10.88 28.06 -24.12
N PRO A 205 11.46 29.29 -24.03
CA PRO A 205 11.45 30.22 -25.14
C PRO A 205 12.60 29.98 -26.14
N THR A 206 13.52 29.07 -25.84
CA THR A 206 14.76 28.86 -26.59
C THR A 206 14.73 27.55 -27.37
N ALA A 207 14.39 26.45 -26.71
CA ALA A 207 14.20 25.14 -27.34
C ALA A 207 12.70 24.80 -27.32
N PRO A 208 12.03 24.62 -28.47
CA PRO A 208 10.62 24.28 -28.45
C PRO A 208 10.37 22.92 -27.78
N VAL A 209 9.43 22.87 -26.83
CA VAL A 209 9.00 21.63 -26.15
C VAL A 209 8.56 20.54 -27.13
N THR A 210 8.08 20.93 -28.32
CA THR A 210 7.71 20.02 -29.41
C THR A 210 8.86 19.13 -29.86
N CYS A 211 10.11 19.57 -29.74
CA CYS A 211 11.28 18.75 -30.05
C CYS A 211 11.37 17.51 -29.14
N THR A 212 11.15 17.68 -27.84
CA THR A 212 11.13 16.57 -26.88
C THR A 212 9.89 15.70 -27.02
N LEU A 213 8.72 16.30 -27.25
CA LEU A 213 7.49 15.55 -27.52
C LEU A 213 7.63 14.66 -28.75
N ASN A 214 8.20 15.19 -29.84
CA ASN A 214 8.44 14.43 -31.06
C ASN A 214 9.46 13.31 -30.84
N ALA A 215 10.49 13.53 -30.03
CA ALA A 215 11.44 12.48 -29.67
C ALA A 215 10.77 11.34 -28.88
N ILE A 216 9.95 11.65 -27.87
CA ILE A 216 9.21 10.66 -27.10
C ILE A 216 8.23 9.87 -27.98
N ASN A 217 7.49 10.56 -28.86
CA ASN A 217 6.58 9.91 -29.79
C ASN A 217 7.33 9.03 -30.79
N GLY A 218 8.45 9.52 -31.34
CA GLY A 218 9.30 8.79 -32.26
C GLY A 218 9.97 7.57 -31.62
N LEU A 219 10.30 7.61 -30.33
CA LEU A 219 10.75 6.43 -29.57
C LEU A 219 9.62 5.40 -29.42
N LYS A 220 8.42 5.85 -29.01
CA LYS A 220 7.26 4.97 -28.80
C LYS A 220 6.79 4.27 -30.08
N GLN A 221 6.98 4.88 -31.26
CA GLN A 221 6.64 4.27 -32.56
C GLN A 221 7.36 2.94 -32.82
N TRP A 222 8.49 2.68 -32.17
CA TRP A 222 9.24 1.43 -32.31
C TRP A 222 8.83 0.34 -31.30
N ASN A 223 7.77 0.57 -30.51
CA ASN A 223 7.28 -0.33 -29.47
C ASN A 223 8.41 -0.88 -28.57
N PRO A 224 9.22 0.01 -27.95
CA PRO A 224 10.37 -0.41 -27.16
C PRO A 224 9.95 -1.22 -25.94
N ALA A 225 10.74 -2.23 -25.57
CA ALA A 225 10.49 -3.02 -24.37
C ALA A 225 10.53 -2.17 -23.08
N VAL A 226 11.36 -1.12 -23.06
CA VAL A 226 11.40 -0.12 -21.98
C VAL A 226 10.68 1.14 -22.46
N THR A 227 9.61 1.52 -21.77
CA THR A 227 8.83 2.72 -22.13
C THR A 227 9.63 4.00 -21.82
N PRO A 228 9.83 4.92 -22.79
CA PRO A 228 10.52 6.17 -22.53
C PRO A 228 9.68 7.09 -21.64
N LEU A 229 10.33 7.69 -20.64
CA LEU A 229 9.73 8.58 -19.67
C LEU A 229 9.82 10.05 -20.10
N LEU A 230 8.82 10.83 -19.72
CA LEU A 230 8.75 12.26 -19.97
C LEU A 230 8.27 13.00 -18.74
N THR A 231 9.02 14.01 -18.32
CA THR A 231 8.58 15.00 -17.33
C THR A 231 8.48 16.36 -18.01
N LEU A 232 7.26 16.91 -18.04
CA LEU A 232 7.00 18.27 -18.52
C LEU A 232 6.61 19.16 -17.35
N TRP A 233 7.38 20.21 -17.12
CA TRP A 233 6.99 21.25 -16.18
C TRP A 233 6.19 22.33 -16.90
N PRO A 234 5.05 22.81 -16.35
CA PRO A 234 4.26 23.86 -16.97
C PRO A 234 5.02 25.18 -17.16
N SER A 235 5.96 25.46 -16.25
CA SER A 235 6.81 26.65 -16.30
C SER A 235 8.25 26.32 -15.90
N GLY A 236 9.17 27.26 -16.14
CA GLY A 236 10.58 27.15 -15.72
C GLY A 236 11.57 27.62 -16.79
N GLY A 237 11.09 27.88 -18.00
CA GLY A 237 11.89 28.37 -19.11
C GLY A 237 12.99 27.40 -19.53
N HIS A 238 14.03 27.93 -20.17
CA HIS A 238 15.08 27.09 -20.75
C HIS A 238 15.88 26.30 -19.71
N ASN A 239 16.15 26.90 -18.55
CA ASN A 239 17.14 26.42 -17.58
C ASN A 239 16.60 25.41 -16.56
N VAL A 240 15.59 24.61 -16.90
CA VAL A 240 14.98 23.62 -15.98
C VAL A 240 15.91 22.48 -15.54
N TRP A 241 17.12 22.39 -16.10
CA TRP A 241 18.16 21.47 -15.60
C TRP A 241 18.57 21.74 -14.15
N ASP A 242 18.38 22.96 -13.62
CA ASP A 242 18.64 23.22 -12.20
C ASP A 242 17.64 22.52 -11.29
N ARG A 243 16.37 22.41 -11.72
CA ARG A 243 15.34 21.62 -11.04
C ARG A 243 15.66 20.15 -11.06
N LEU A 244 16.26 19.65 -12.14
CA LEU A 244 16.59 18.24 -12.26
C LEU A 244 17.82 17.86 -11.44
N TYR A 245 18.97 18.46 -11.73
CA TYR A 245 20.25 18.03 -11.16
C TYR A 245 20.46 18.53 -9.73
N GLY A 246 19.72 19.54 -9.29
CA GLY A 246 19.78 20.07 -7.93
C GLY A 246 18.78 19.46 -6.94
N ASP A 247 17.90 18.57 -7.39
CA ASP A 247 16.78 18.11 -6.57
C ASP A 247 17.05 16.79 -5.86
N THR A 248 17.74 16.90 -4.72
CA THR A 248 17.94 15.78 -3.79
C THR A 248 16.87 15.72 -2.69
N SER A 249 15.92 16.67 -2.67
CA SER A 249 14.88 16.81 -1.65
C SER A 249 13.47 16.56 -2.19
N TYR A 250 13.35 16.13 -3.45
CA TYR A 250 12.10 15.78 -4.13
C TYR A 250 11.14 16.97 -4.30
N GLN A 251 11.69 18.18 -4.45
CA GLN A 251 10.91 19.40 -4.68
C GLN A 251 10.32 19.46 -6.08
N PHE A 252 11.02 18.90 -7.07
CA PHE A 252 10.63 18.95 -8.49
C PHE A 252 10.40 17.55 -9.08
N GLN A 253 11.10 16.55 -8.55
CA GLN A 253 11.03 15.13 -8.88
C GLN A 253 10.42 14.40 -7.69
N ASP A 254 9.14 14.07 -7.81
CA ASP A 254 8.31 13.68 -6.68
C ASP A 254 8.43 12.20 -6.28
N VAL A 255 8.75 11.27 -7.16
CA VAL A 255 8.80 9.82 -6.82
C VAL A 255 10.23 9.32 -6.65
N VAL A 256 11.06 9.54 -7.66
CA VAL A 256 12.48 9.22 -7.68
C VAL A 256 13.23 10.43 -8.23
N ASN A 257 14.38 10.76 -7.64
CA ASN A 257 15.25 11.76 -8.24
C ASN A 257 16.17 11.13 -9.29
N ILE A 258 16.78 11.96 -10.14
CA ILE A 258 17.56 11.51 -11.28
C ILE A 258 18.75 10.62 -10.91
N TYR A 259 19.38 10.88 -9.76
CA TYR A 259 20.53 10.10 -9.30
C TYR A 259 20.12 8.73 -8.77
N GLU A 260 18.99 8.66 -8.06
CA GLU A 260 18.36 7.38 -7.69
C GLU A 260 17.97 6.58 -8.92
N TRP A 261 17.38 7.24 -9.92
CA TRP A 261 17.02 6.60 -11.18
C TRP A 261 18.26 6.05 -11.89
N PHE A 262 19.34 6.83 -11.99
CA PHE A 262 20.61 6.36 -12.56
C PHE A 262 21.20 5.17 -11.82
N LEU A 263 21.17 5.15 -10.48
CA LEU A 263 21.69 4.02 -9.68
C LEU A 263 20.95 2.71 -9.98
N ALA A 264 19.67 2.82 -10.33
CA ALA A 264 18.84 1.67 -10.62
C ALA A 264 19.06 1.09 -12.02
N GLN A 265 19.71 1.83 -12.93
CA GLN A 265 19.94 1.39 -14.31
C GLN A 265 21.13 0.45 -14.41
N ASN A 266 20.93 -0.64 -15.15
CA ASN A 266 21.94 -1.64 -15.45
C ASN A 266 21.50 -2.38 -16.71
N LYS A 267 22.35 -2.34 -17.74
CA LYS A 267 22.05 -2.88 -19.07
C LYS A 267 22.22 -4.41 -19.17
N SER A 268 22.89 -5.03 -18.19
CA SER A 268 23.06 -6.49 -18.14
C SER A 268 21.77 -7.20 -17.69
N LEU A 269 20.86 -6.46 -17.08
CA LEU A 269 19.57 -6.99 -16.62
C LEU A 269 18.55 -6.98 -17.77
N PRO A 270 17.51 -7.84 -17.70
CA PRO A 270 16.37 -7.77 -18.60
C PRO A 270 15.73 -6.37 -18.64
N ALA A 271 15.00 -6.10 -19.73
CA ALA A 271 14.19 -4.90 -19.83
C ALA A 271 13.19 -4.85 -18.67
N ASN A 272 13.16 -3.73 -17.96
CA ASN A 272 12.29 -3.54 -16.81
C ASN A 272 10.84 -3.37 -17.24
N GLN A 273 9.92 -4.06 -16.58
CA GLN A 273 8.49 -3.81 -16.70
C GLN A 273 8.08 -2.70 -15.72
N LEU A 274 7.05 -1.92 -16.06
CA LEU A 274 6.58 -0.88 -15.14
C LEU A 274 5.81 -1.56 -13.99
N PRO A 275 5.91 -1.04 -12.75
CA PRO A 275 5.08 -1.54 -11.66
C PRO A 275 3.61 -1.22 -11.92
N VAL A 276 2.72 -1.87 -11.17
CA VAL A 276 1.29 -1.58 -11.15
C VAL A 276 0.95 -0.94 -9.81
N SER A 277 0.58 0.34 -9.86
CA SER A 277 0.02 1.09 -8.73
C SER A 277 -1.46 0.76 -8.55
N ASN A 278 -1.86 0.51 -7.31
CA ASN A 278 -3.26 0.36 -6.91
C ASN A 278 -3.48 1.15 -5.61
N ALA A 279 -4.21 2.26 -5.69
CA ALA A 279 -4.51 3.15 -4.59
C ALA A 279 -5.68 2.68 -3.71
N GLY A 280 -6.33 1.57 -4.09
CA GLY A 280 -7.54 1.05 -3.46
C GLY A 280 -8.81 1.60 -4.10
N VAL A 281 -9.95 1.16 -3.56
CA VAL A 281 -11.27 1.65 -3.98
C VAL A 281 -11.60 2.99 -3.33
N ASP A 282 -12.43 3.80 -3.98
CA ASP A 282 -12.94 5.06 -3.45
C ASP A 282 -13.63 4.86 -2.08
N ILE A 283 -13.42 5.80 -1.16
CA ILE A 283 -13.85 5.71 0.24
C ILE A 283 -14.86 6.82 0.55
N THR A 284 -15.95 6.49 1.26
CA THR A 284 -16.81 7.48 1.91
C THR A 284 -16.60 7.42 3.42
N ALA A 285 -16.26 8.56 4.03
CA ALA A 285 -15.91 8.64 5.44
C ALA A 285 -16.51 9.88 6.12
N ALA A 286 -16.71 9.79 7.44
CA ALA A 286 -16.99 10.96 8.27
C ALA A 286 -15.74 11.85 8.39
N PRO A 287 -15.89 13.13 8.79
CA PRO A 287 -14.74 14.01 9.02
C PRO A 287 -13.75 13.41 10.02
N GLY A 288 -12.46 13.39 9.67
CA GLY A 288 -11.44 12.78 10.54
C GLY A 288 -10.19 12.29 9.81
N THR A 289 -9.89 11.00 9.97
CA THR A 289 -8.71 10.35 9.42
C THR A 289 -9.13 9.11 8.63
N VAL A 290 -8.50 8.88 7.48
CA VAL A 290 -8.71 7.70 6.64
C VAL A 290 -7.38 7.01 6.36
N GLN A 291 -7.38 5.68 6.35
CA GLN A 291 -6.22 4.88 5.95
C GLN A 291 -6.14 4.82 4.42
N LEU A 292 -4.98 5.17 3.86
CA LEU A 292 -4.65 4.97 2.46
C LEU A 292 -3.86 3.66 2.32
N ASN A 293 -4.30 2.77 1.45
CA ASN A 293 -3.72 1.42 1.34
C ASN A 293 -3.31 1.09 -0.10
N GLY A 294 -2.00 1.10 -0.34
CA GLY A 294 -1.39 0.73 -1.61
C GLY A 294 -0.98 -0.74 -1.70
N SER A 295 -1.37 -1.61 -0.77
CA SER A 295 -0.83 -2.98 -0.65
C SER A 295 -1.18 -3.91 -1.81
N ALA A 296 -2.15 -3.54 -2.65
CA ALA A 296 -2.49 -4.25 -3.87
C ALA A 296 -1.57 -3.87 -5.06
N SER A 297 -0.67 -2.90 -4.87
CA SER A 297 0.36 -2.57 -5.86
C SER A 297 1.39 -3.69 -5.95
N TYR A 298 1.86 -3.99 -7.16
CA TYR A 298 2.84 -5.05 -7.39
C TYR A 298 3.76 -4.70 -8.56
N ASP A 299 4.87 -5.42 -8.66
CA ASP A 299 5.82 -5.26 -9.74
C ASP A 299 5.97 -6.60 -10.49
N PRO A 300 5.68 -6.68 -11.80
CA PRO A 300 5.68 -7.95 -12.54
C PRO A 300 7.02 -8.68 -12.60
N ASP A 301 8.15 -7.96 -12.56
CA ASP A 301 9.50 -8.52 -12.70
C ASP A 301 10.43 -8.20 -11.52
N GLY A 302 9.88 -7.63 -10.44
CA GLY A 302 10.66 -7.20 -9.29
C GLY A 302 9.83 -7.00 -8.02
N LYS A 303 10.12 -5.92 -7.29
CA LYS A 303 9.45 -5.56 -6.03
C LYS A 303 9.25 -4.06 -5.94
N ILE A 304 8.14 -3.66 -5.32
CA ILE A 304 7.92 -2.27 -4.91
C ILE A 304 8.85 -1.92 -3.75
N VAL A 305 9.61 -0.83 -3.88
CA VAL A 305 10.55 -0.34 -2.86
C VAL A 305 10.16 1.01 -2.27
N ARG A 306 9.20 1.71 -2.88
CA ARG A 306 8.76 3.01 -2.41
C ARG A 306 7.30 3.29 -2.75
N TYR A 307 6.57 3.82 -1.78
CA TYR A 307 5.21 4.35 -1.90
C TYR A 307 5.27 5.86 -1.64
N VAL A 308 4.68 6.65 -2.53
CA VAL A 308 4.56 8.10 -2.40
C VAL A 308 3.10 8.49 -2.51
N TRP A 309 2.54 9.04 -1.44
CA TRP A 309 1.17 9.53 -1.39
C TRP A 309 1.16 11.04 -1.42
N LYS A 310 0.28 11.61 -2.26
CA LYS A 310 0.09 13.06 -2.36
C LYS A 310 -1.40 13.39 -2.48
N GLN A 311 -1.87 14.39 -1.75
CA GLN A 311 -3.16 15.00 -2.06
C GLN A 311 -3.00 15.89 -3.30
N ILE A 312 -3.77 15.63 -4.34
CA ILE A 312 -3.72 16.37 -5.61
C ILE A 312 -4.94 17.27 -5.83
N SER A 313 -6.04 17.04 -5.11
CA SER A 313 -7.24 17.86 -5.15
C SER A 313 -8.06 17.75 -3.85
N GLY A 314 -9.03 18.65 -3.70
CA GLY A 314 -9.92 18.74 -2.55
C GLY A 314 -9.49 19.74 -1.48
N PRO A 315 -10.16 19.74 -0.31
CA PRO A 315 -9.84 20.69 0.76
C PRO A 315 -8.41 20.54 1.28
N ALA A 316 -7.69 21.66 1.45
CA ALA A 316 -6.27 21.69 1.82
C ALA A 316 -5.97 21.37 3.30
N SER A 317 -6.95 20.88 4.07
CA SER A 317 -6.77 20.54 5.48
C SER A 317 -6.12 19.18 5.70
N ALA A 318 -6.04 18.33 4.66
CA ALA A 318 -5.52 16.99 4.82
C ALA A 318 -4.00 16.97 4.97
N THR A 319 -3.51 16.06 5.80
CA THR A 319 -2.08 15.77 5.98
C THR A 319 -1.84 14.27 5.89
N ILE A 320 -0.66 13.86 5.41
CA ILE A 320 -0.32 12.44 5.25
C ILE A 320 0.82 12.09 6.20
N THR A 321 0.60 11.15 7.13
CA THR A 321 1.57 10.81 8.20
C THR A 321 2.92 10.38 7.65
N SER A 322 2.92 9.58 6.59
CA SER A 322 4.14 9.14 5.90
C SER A 322 3.91 9.21 4.40
N ALA A 323 4.06 10.41 3.85
CA ALA A 323 3.85 10.68 2.43
C ALA A 323 4.86 9.96 1.52
N ARG A 324 6.04 9.59 2.02
CA ARG A 324 7.03 8.74 1.34
C ARG A 324 7.45 7.63 2.30
N SER A 325 7.29 6.38 1.90
CA SER A 325 7.43 5.22 2.77
C SER A 325 7.87 3.97 1.99
N THR A 326 8.42 2.98 2.68
CA THR A 326 8.57 1.60 2.17
C THR A 326 7.36 0.73 2.51
N ALA A 327 6.53 1.14 3.47
CA ALA A 327 5.28 0.47 3.83
C ALA A 327 4.14 0.91 2.89
N PRO A 328 3.27 -0.03 2.47
CA PRO A 328 2.18 0.24 1.54
C PRO A 328 1.02 1.05 2.15
N VAL A 329 0.97 1.17 3.47
CA VAL A 329 -0.13 1.78 4.22
C VAL A 329 0.32 3.09 4.86
N THR A 330 -0.52 4.11 4.79
CA THR A 330 -0.34 5.39 5.49
C THR A 330 -1.69 5.97 5.93
N MET A 331 -1.68 7.09 6.66
CA MET A 331 -2.91 7.76 7.12
C MET A 331 -3.04 9.14 6.49
N ALA A 332 -4.21 9.45 5.96
CA ALA A 332 -4.67 10.80 5.63
C ALA A 332 -5.46 11.37 6.81
N ASN A 333 -4.91 12.37 7.50
CA ASN A 333 -5.53 13.02 8.66
C ASN A 333 -6.09 14.39 8.28
N GLY A 334 -6.88 15.00 9.16
CA GLY A 334 -7.33 16.40 8.98
C GLY A 334 -8.38 16.57 7.87
N LEU A 335 -9.12 15.50 7.56
CA LEU A 335 -10.22 15.50 6.62
C LEU A 335 -11.47 16.15 7.27
N THR A 336 -11.34 17.39 7.76
CA THR A 336 -12.36 18.05 8.60
C THR A 336 -13.43 18.77 7.80
N LYS A 337 -13.16 19.08 6.52
CA LYS A 337 -14.12 19.75 5.64
C LYS A 337 -14.83 18.72 4.77
N LYS A 338 -16.15 18.83 4.67
CA LYS A 338 -16.93 18.06 3.68
C LYS A 338 -16.44 18.32 2.25
N GLY A 339 -16.48 17.29 1.41
CA GLY A 339 -16.05 17.36 0.02
C GLY A 339 -15.27 16.12 -0.40
N ILE A 340 -14.83 16.12 -1.66
CA ILE A 340 -14.03 15.04 -2.24
C ILE A 340 -12.55 15.44 -2.15
N TYR A 341 -11.76 14.60 -1.51
CA TYR A 341 -10.30 14.67 -1.47
C TYR A 341 -9.76 13.63 -2.44
N VAL A 342 -8.86 14.04 -3.33
CA VAL A 342 -8.24 13.12 -4.28
C VAL A 342 -6.81 12.90 -3.86
N PHE A 343 -6.47 11.65 -3.52
CA PHE A 343 -5.12 11.23 -3.19
C PHE A 343 -4.55 10.42 -4.36
N GLU A 344 -3.32 10.71 -4.72
CA GLU A 344 -2.54 9.96 -5.70
C GLU A 344 -1.51 9.10 -4.96
N LEU A 345 -1.48 7.81 -5.28
CA LEU A 345 -0.40 6.89 -4.95
C LEU A 345 0.53 6.77 -6.16
N ALA A 346 1.81 7.07 -5.96
CA ALA A 346 2.87 6.61 -6.85
C ALA A 346 3.65 5.48 -6.19
N VAL A 347 3.90 4.40 -6.93
CA VAL A 347 4.78 3.31 -6.48
C VAL A 347 6.00 3.22 -7.37
N ALA A 348 7.17 3.02 -6.77
CA ALA A 348 8.41 2.77 -7.51
C ALA A 348 8.94 1.36 -7.23
N ASP A 349 9.35 0.68 -8.29
CA ASP A 349 9.99 -0.63 -8.24
C ASP A 349 11.47 -0.54 -7.84
N ASN A 350 12.15 -1.67 -7.69
CA ASN A 350 13.60 -1.71 -7.39
C ASN A 350 14.49 -1.17 -8.53
N ARG A 351 13.93 -0.88 -9.69
CA ARG A 351 14.60 -0.36 -10.90
C ARG A 351 14.27 1.13 -11.14
N ALA A 352 13.68 1.78 -10.13
CA ALA A 352 13.29 3.19 -10.09
C ALA A 352 12.30 3.62 -11.17
N SER A 353 11.63 2.66 -11.80
CA SER A 353 10.45 2.91 -12.63
C SER A 353 9.24 3.06 -11.71
N PHE A 354 8.27 3.86 -12.13
CA PHE A 354 7.12 4.18 -11.29
C PHE A 354 5.84 4.39 -12.09
N THR A 355 4.71 4.08 -11.46
CA THR A 355 3.36 4.36 -11.95
C THR A 355 2.53 5.03 -10.88
N ARG A 356 1.35 5.53 -11.28
CA ARG A 356 0.43 6.27 -10.40
C ARG A 356 -0.98 5.73 -10.51
N ASP A 357 -1.69 5.78 -9.39
CA ASP A 357 -3.12 5.53 -9.28
C ASP A 357 -3.74 6.52 -8.30
N GLN A 358 -5.05 6.69 -8.33
CA GLN A 358 -5.77 7.67 -7.50
C GLN A 358 -6.91 7.02 -6.73
N VAL A 359 -7.21 7.57 -5.57
CA VAL A 359 -8.37 7.21 -4.75
C VAL A 359 -9.09 8.48 -4.30
N ASN A 360 -10.41 8.46 -4.44
CA ASN A 360 -11.27 9.54 -3.96
C ASN A 360 -11.76 9.23 -2.55
N ILE A 361 -11.63 10.21 -1.67
CA ILE A 361 -12.16 10.18 -0.30
C ILE A 361 -13.28 11.21 -0.20
N THR A 362 -14.52 10.73 -0.17
CA THR A 362 -15.71 11.57 0.01
C THR A 362 -15.99 11.75 1.49
N VAL A 363 -15.86 12.99 1.97
CA VAL A 363 -16.15 13.37 3.35
C VAL A 363 -17.53 14.00 3.42
N SER A 364 -18.45 13.40 4.18
CA SER A 364 -19.82 13.88 4.37
C SER A 364 -20.23 13.87 5.85
N ASP A 365 -21.10 14.83 6.24
CA ASP A 365 -21.66 14.95 7.59
C ASP A 365 -22.75 13.88 7.87
N THR A 366 -23.18 13.17 6.83
CA THR A 366 -24.14 12.07 6.88
C THR A 366 -23.45 10.84 6.31
N LEU A 367 -23.36 9.77 7.10
CA LEU A 367 -22.97 8.45 6.60
C LEU A 367 -24.04 8.02 5.59
N ILE A 368 -23.78 8.13 4.28
CA ILE A 368 -24.69 7.64 3.25
C ILE A 368 -24.62 6.10 3.28
N PRO A 369 -25.75 5.37 3.33
CA PRO A 369 -25.76 3.92 3.21
C PRO A 369 -25.11 3.45 1.90
N ALA A 370 -24.53 2.24 1.94
CA ALA A 370 -23.87 1.56 0.82
C ALA A 370 -24.71 1.57 -0.49
N PRO A 371 -24.05 1.50 -1.67
CA PRO A 371 -24.72 1.55 -2.97
C PRO A 371 -25.79 0.46 -3.12
N ALA A 372 -26.90 0.82 -3.77
CA ALA A 372 -28.06 -0.03 -3.93
C ALA A 372 -27.75 -1.36 -4.67
N PRO A 373 -28.42 -2.47 -4.31
CA PRO A 373 -28.11 -3.82 -4.77
C PRO A 373 -28.37 -4.02 -6.28
N THR A 374 -27.59 -4.91 -6.89
CA THR A 374 -27.89 -5.54 -8.17
C THR A 374 -29.12 -6.45 -8.05
N PRO A 375 -29.92 -6.64 -9.12
CA PRO A 375 -31.12 -7.48 -9.03
C PRO A 375 -30.76 -8.94 -8.72
N GLY A 376 -31.15 -9.44 -7.55
CA GLY A 376 -31.03 -10.86 -7.17
C GLY A 376 -30.08 -11.21 -6.02
N ASN A 377 -29.44 -10.22 -5.37
CA ASN A 377 -28.68 -10.43 -4.13
C ASN A 377 -29.18 -9.50 -3.00
N SER A 378 -29.42 -10.02 -1.79
CA SER A 378 -29.71 -9.17 -0.63
C SER A 378 -28.42 -8.94 0.14
N PRO A 379 -27.99 -7.69 0.39
CA PRO A 379 -26.76 -7.46 1.14
C PRO A 379 -26.80 -8.10 2.53
N PRO A 380 -25.64 -8.48 3.10
CA PRO A 380 -25.61 -9.00 4.46
C PRO A 380 -26.07 -7.95 5.47
N VAL A 381 -26.43 -8.38 6.68
CA VAL A 381 -26.66 -7.52 7.83
C VAL A 381 -25.42 -7.59 8.71
N ALA A 382 -24.64 -6.52 8.71
CA ALA A 382 -23.53 -6.35 9.65
C ALA A 382 -24.07 -6.05 11.06
N ASN A 383 -23.39 -6.56 12.08
CA ASN A 383 -23.67 -6.26 13.47
C ASN A 383 -22.33 -6.10 14.19
N ALA A 384 -22.00 -4.89 14.64
CA ALA A 384 -20.76 -4.53 15.33
C ALA A 384 -20.88 -4.65 16.87
N GLY A 385 -22.07 -5.00 17.37
CA GLY A 385 -22.41 -4.97 18.78
C GLY A 385 -22.64 -3.54 19.30
N ASP A 386 -23.08 -3.44 20.56
CA ASP A 386 -23.44 -2.17 21.17
C ASP A 386 -22.22 -1.24 21.38
N ASP A 387 -22.47 0.08 21.35
CA ASP A 387 -21.51 1.12 21.72
C ASP A 387 -21.00 0.93 23.16
N GLU A 388 -19.73 1.30 23.40
CA GLU A 388 -19.04 1.04 24.66
C GLU A 388 -18.36 2.30 25.20
N THR A 389 -18.34 2.47 26.53
CA THR A 389 -17.58 3.55 27.19
C THR A 389 -16.55 2.95 28.14
N LEU A 390 -15.28 3.25 27.90
CA LEU A 390 -14.13 2.80 28.69
C LEU A 390 -13.69 3.90 29.65
N ASN A 391 -13.81 3.64 30.96
CA ASN A 391 -13.33 4.56 31.99
C ASN A 391 -11.94 4.12 32.50
N GLY A 392 -10.87 4.63 31.86
CA GLY A 392 -9.48 4.33 32.24
C GLY A 392 -8.86 3.07 31.60
N TRP A 393 -9.55 2.41 30.66
CA TRP A 393 -9.09 1.20 29.98
C TRP A 393 -8.51 1.49 28.60
N ASN A 394 -7.48 0.73 28.21
CA ASN A 394 -6.83 0.85 26.90
C ASN A 394 -7.07 -0.36 25.98
N VAL A 395 -7.94 -1.31 26.34
CA VAL A 395 -8.28 -2.49 25.53
C VAL A 395 -9.79 -2.70 25.48
N CYS A 396 -10.34 -3.11 24.33
CA CYS A 396 -11.75 -3.48 24.15
C CYS A 396 -11.90 -4.63 23.15
N LEU A 397 -12.94 -5.46 23.31
CA LEU A 397 -13.32 -6.50 22.36
C LEU A 397 -14.20 -5.93 21.25
N LEU A 398 -13.80 -6.17 20.01
CA LEU A 398 -14.57 -5.90 18.81
C LEU A 398 -15.13 -7.23 18.30
N ASN A 399 -16.45 -7.42 18.38
CA ASN A 399 -17.11 -8.67 18.02
C ASN A 399 -18.30 -8.44 17.08
N ALA A 400 -18.14 -8.89 15.84
CA ALA A 400 -19.13 -8.82 14.77
C ALA A 400 -19.68 -10.18 14.33
N THR A 401 -19.51 -11.23 15.15
CA THR A 401 -19.92 -12.60 14.81
C THR A 401 -21.45 -12.78 14.70
N LEU A 402 -22.23 -11.77 15.11
CA LEU A 402 -23.69 -11.76 14.95
C LEU A 402 -24.13 -11.25 13.56
N SER A 403 -23.19 -10.87 12.70
CA SER A 403 -23.46 -10.52 11.31
C SER A 403 -24.01 -11.73 10.54
N LYS A 404 -24.99 -11.52 9.68
CA LYS A 404 -25.71 -12.59 8.97
C LYS A 404 -26.04 -12.20 7.55
N ASP A 405 -26.13 -13.19 6.65
CA ASP A 405 -26.63 -13.01 5.30
C ASP A 405 -27.93 -13.81 5.14
N HIS A 406 -28.93 -13.23 4.48
CA HIS A 406 -30.25 -13.83 4.34
C HIS A 406 -30.32 -14.82 3.17
N ASP A 407 -29.59 -14.59 2.08
CA ASP A 407 -29.64 -15.41 0.86
C ASP A 407 -28.28 -16.02 0.47
N GLY A 408 -27.37 -16.09 1.44
CA GLY A 408 -26.00 -16.56 1.25
C GLY A 408 -25.22 -16.75 2.55
N TRP A 409 -23.91 -16.51 2.50
CA TRP A 409 -23.02 -16.53 3.67
C TRP A 409 -22.00 -15.39 3.60
N ILE A 410 -21.52 -14.97 4.77
CA ILE A 410 -20.44 -13.98 4.86
C ILE A 410 -19.13 -14.60 4.34
N SER A 411 -18.63 -14.09 3.22
CA SER A 411 -17.39 -14.54 2.58
C SER A 411 -16.12 -13.88 3.14
N SER A 412 -16.26 -12.65 3.65
CA SER A 412 -15.17 -11.91 4.28
C SER A 412 -15.72 -10.88 5.25
N GLY A 413 -14.89 -10.45 6.21
CA GLY A 413 -15.23 -9.33 7.06
C GLY A 413 -14.12 -9.01 8.05
N GLY A 414 -14.26 -7.90 8.75
CA GLY A 414 -13.21 -7.40 9.62
C GLY A 414 -13.53 -6.03 10.18
N TRP A 415 -12.56 -5.51 10.93
CA TRP A 415 -12.66 -4.29 11.70
C TRP A 415 -11.70 -3.23 11.17
N THR A 416 -12.25 -2.07 10.84
CA THR A 416 -11.47 -0.90 10.47
C THR A 416 -11.74 0.20 11.47
N LYS A 417 -10.68 0.83 11.99
CA LYS A 417 -10.86 2.06 12.75
C LYS A 417 -11.24 3.19 11.80
N ILE A 418 -12.40 3.78 12.02
CA ILE A 418 -12.93 4.91 11.24
C ILE A 418 -12.48 6.25 11.82
N SER A 419 -12.50 6.40 13.15
CA SER A 419 -12.10 7.64 13.81
C SER A 419 -11.57 7.38 15.22
N GLY A 420 -10.96 8.41 15.81
CA GLY A 420 -10.44 8.42 17.17
C GLY A 420 -8.91 8.59 17.27
N PRO A 421 -8.38 8.82 18.49
CA PRO A 421 -6.96 9.11 18.73
C PRO A 421 -5.98 8.10 18.12
N SER A 422 -4.83 8.52 17.57
CA SER A 422 -3.91 7.66 16.80
C SER A 422 -3.34 6.47 17.58
N ALA A 423 -3.24 6.56 18.91
CA ALA A 423 -2.82 5.47 19.77
C ALA A 423 -3.94 4.42 19.88
N CYS A 424 -3.94 3.44 18.98
CA CYS A 424 -4.60 2.15 19.15
C CYS A 424 -4.07 1.12 18.15
N SER A 425 -4.18 -0.16 18.46
CA SER A 425 -3.84 -1.27 17.57
C SER A 425 -4.91 -2.34 17.61
N ILE A 426 -5.43 -2.75 16.45
CA ILE A 426 -6.34 -3.91 16.35
C ILE A 426 -5.46 -5.15 16.16
N ASP A 427 -5.62 -6.17 17.02
CA ASP A 427 -4.77 -7.37 17.02
C ASP A 427 -4.81 -8.09 15.65
N LEU A 428 -6.02 -8.39 15.17
CA LEU A 428 -6.24 -8.97 13.84
C LEU A 428 -7.47 -8.31 13.19
N SER A 429 -7.24 -7.36 12.28
CA SER A 429 -8.31 -6.54 11.68
C SER A 429 -9.18 -7.27 10.64
N THR A 430 -8.78 -8.46 10.18
CA THR A 430 -9.46 -9.22 9.12
C THR A 430 -10.36 -10.34 9.64
N VAL A 431 -10.61 -10.38 10.95
CA VAL A 431 -11.53 -11.34 11.57
C VAL A 431 -12.67 -10.62 12.26
N LEU A 432 -13.83 -11.27 12.36
CA LEU A 432 -15.03 -10.68 12.97
C LEU A 432 -14.92 -10.54 14.49
N ASN A 433 -14.03 -11.29 15.15
CA ASN A 433 -13.81 -11.22 16.59
C ASN A 433 -12.33 -10.93 16.89
N THR A 434 -12.03 -9.76 17.42
CA THR A 434 -10.66 -9.29 17.68
C THR A 434 -10.63 -8.33 18.87
N HIS A 435 -9.43 -8.02 19.37
CA HIS A 435 -9.25 -6.97 20.37
C HIS A 435 -8.67 -5.72 19.72
N VAL A 436 -9.06 -4.55 20.23
CA VAL A 436 -8.33 -3.30 20.03
C VAL A 436 -7.62 -2.94 21.33
N ARG A 437 -6.36 -2.53 21.24
CA ARG A 437 -5.47 -2.22 22.36
C ARG A 437 -4.91 -0.81 22.27
N ASN A 438 -4.22 -0.40 23.32
CA ASN A 438 -3.53 0.88 23.46
C ASN A 438 -4.42 2.11 23.28
N LEU A 439 -5.73 1.98 23.51
CA LEU A 439 -6.67 3.09 23.44
C LEU A 439 -6.31 4.14 24.50
N VAL A 440 -6.15 5.39 24.07
CA VAL A 440 -6.06 6.57 24.93
C VAL A 440 -7.39 7.30 24.99
N ALA A 441 -7.53 8.21 25.94
CA ALA A 441 -8.59 9.19 26.03
C ALA A 441 -9.08 9.75 24.68
N GLY A 442 -10.36 9.60 24.38
CA GLY A 442 -11.03 10.08 23.18
C GLY A 442 -12.15 9.14 22.73
N VAL A 443 -12.94 9.59 21.76
CA VAL A 443 -13.99 8.77 21.14
C VAL A 443 -13.42 8.10 19.91
N TYR A 444 -13.56 6.78 19.82
CA TYR A 444 -13.19 5.95 18.67
C TYR A 444 -14.46 5.46 17.99
N VAL A 445 -14.39 5.29 16.68
CA VAL A 445 -15.41 4.56 15.92
C VAL A 445 -14.72 3.44 15.18
N PHE A 446 -15.16 2.20 15.41
CA PHE A 446 -14.69 1.01 14.71
C PHE A 446 -15.81 0.45 13.84
N ARG A 447 -15.51 0.17 12.58
CA ARG A 447 -16.46 -0.38 11.62
C ARG A 447 -16.24 -1.87 11.45
N ALA A 448 -17.25 -2.66 11.74
CA ALA A 448 -17.35 -4.03 11.26
C ALA A 448 -17.84 -3.98 9.81
N THR A 449 -17.04 -4.45 8.85
CA THR A 449 -17.49 -4.64 7.46
C THR A 449 -17.61 -6.13 7.20
N VAL A 450 -18.71 -6.56 6.60
CA VAL A 450 -18.93 -7.93 6.14
C VAL A 450 -19.32 -7.92 4.67
N THR A 451 -18.83 -8.91 3.93
CA THR A 451 -19.15 -9.12 2.51
C THR A 451 -19.69 -10.52 2.35
N ASP A 452 -20.78 -10.67 1.60
CA ASP A 452 -21.38 -11.97 1.30
C ASP A 452 -20.63 -12.72 0.18
N ASN A 453 -21.09 -13.93 -0.12
CA ASN A 453 -20.55 -14.81 -1.15
C ASN A 453 -20.86 -14.41 -2.59
N LYS A 454 -21.64 -13.35 -2.78
CA LYS A 454 -21.98 -12.76 -4.09
C LYS A 454 -21.38 -11.37 -4.25
N GLY A 455 -20.55 -10.94 -3.29
CA GLY A 455 -19.78 -9.70 -3.33
C GLY A 455 -20.49 -8.46 -2.82
N ALA A 456 -21.72 -8.55 -2.28
CA ALA A 456 -22.32 -7.40 -1.62
C ALA A 456 -21.82 -7.26 -0.19
N SER A 457 -21.56 -6.02 0.22
CA SER A 457 -21.04 -5.71 1.55
C SER A 457 -22.03 -4.89 2.34
N ALA A 458 -22.00 -5.08 3.66
CA ALA A 458 -22.64 -4.22 4.63
C ALA A 458 -21.66 -3.92 5.75
N TYR A 459 -21.97 -2.89 6.51
CA TYR A 459 -21.17 -2.51 7.66
C TYR A 459 -22.04 -2.05 8.82
N ASP A 460 -21.47 -2.13 10.01
CA ASP A 460 -22.04 -1.59 11.23
C ASP A 460 -20.90 -0.95 12.04
N ASP A 461 -21.21 0.13 12.75
CA ASP A 461 -20.22 0.93 13.46
C ASP A 461 -20.41 0.76 14.98
N LYS A 462 -19.32 0.48 15.69
CA LYS A 462 -19.25 0.47 17.16
C LYS A 462 -18.46 1.68 17.63
N THR A 463 -19.08 2.53 18.41
CA THR A 463 -18.46 3.68 19.08
C THR A 463 -17.84 3.23 20.40
N ILE A 464 -16.57 3.56 20.62
CA ILE A 464 -15.88 3.34 21.89
C ILE A 464 -15.45 4.70 22.46
N THR A 465 -16.09 5.13 23.54
CA THR A 465 -15.71 6.37 24.24
C THR A 465 -14.72 6.06 25.34
N VAL A 466 -13.46 6.46 25.17
CA VAL A 466 -12.44 6.37 26.23
C VAL A 466 -12.39 7.71 26.95
N LEU A 467 -12.73 7.74 28.23
CA LEU A 467 -12.74 8.98 28.99
C LEU A 467 -11.30 9.43 29.28
N SER A 468 -11.04 10.75 29.15
CA SER A 468 -9.76 11.33 29.58
C SER A 468 -9.54 11.10 31.07
N PRO A 469 -8.30 10.81 31.53
CA PRO A 469 -7.96 11.15 32.90
C PRO A 469 -8.14 12.67 32.99
N GLY A 470 -9.20 13.11 33.69
CA GLY A 470 -9.51 14.53 33.79
C GLY A 470 -8.28 15.29 34.33
N PRO A 471 -8.02 16.54 33.89
CA PRO A 471 -7.09 17.38 34.64
C PRO A 471 -7.57 17.42 36.08
N ALA A 472 -6.66 17.26 37.03
CA ALA A 472 -6.96 17.49 38.43
C ALA A 472 -7.60 18.88 38.54
N LEU A 473 -8.91 18.91 38.78
CA LEU A 473 -9.58 20.16 39.11
C LEU A 473 -8.94 20.65 40.41
N PRO A 474 -8.51 21.92 40.50
CA PRO A 474 -8.08 22.46 41.78
C PRO A 474 -9.35 22.69 42.61
N VAL A 475 -9.77 21.70 43.38
CA VAL A 475 -10.79 21.86 44.40
C VAL A 475 -10.41 21.08 45.64
N SER A 476 -10.31 21.82 46.75
CA SER A 476 -10.37 21.49 48.19
C SER A 476 -9.91 20.11 48.70
N PRO A 477 -9.34 20.02 49.92
CA PRO A 477 -9.03 18.75 50.56
C PRO A 477 -10.32 18.01 50.97
N GLY A 478 -10.99 17.39 50.00
CA GLY A 478 -11.97 16.34 50.20
C GLY A 478 -11.24 15.00 50.26
N ALA A 479 -11.63 14.12 51.18
CA ALA A 479 -11.09 12.78 51.27
C ALA A 479 -11.37 11.99 49.97
N ASN A 480 -10.40 11.19 49.51
CA ASN A 480 -10.54 10.31 48.36
C ASN A 480 -11.73 9.35 48.53
N ILE A 481 -12.59 9.23 47.52
CA ILE A 481 -13.73 8.30 47.56
C ILE A 481 -13.26 6.96 46.96
N PRO A 482 -13.30 5.83 47.70
CA PRO A 482 -12.90 4.55 47.13
C PRO A 482 -13.73 4.18 45.90
N PRO A 483 -13.17 3.42 44.94
CA PRO A 483 -13.90 2.97 43.76
C PRO A 483 -15.07 2.05 44.16
N VAL A 484 -15.98 1.76 43.24
CA VAL A 484 -17.04 0.75 43.38
C VAL A 484 -16.71 -0.43 42.48
N ALA A 485 -16.29 -1.54 43.08
CA ALA A 485 -16.13 -2.83 42.40
C ALA A 485 -17.50 -3.41 42.02
N LYS A 486 -17.56 -4.09 40.87
CA LYS A 486 -18.72 -4.86 40.40
C LYS A 486 -18.25 -6.16 39.78
N ALA A 487 -18.47 -7.29 40.45
CA ALA A 487 -17.99 -8.62 40.02
C ALA A 487 -18.92 -9.31 39.00
N GLY A 488 -20.08 -8.72 38.73
CA GLY A 488 -21.15 -9.29 37.90
C GLY A 488 -22.08 -10.20 38.70
N GLU A 489 -23.18 -10.62 38.07
CA GLU A 489 -24.18 -11.48 38.70
C GLU A 489 -23.64 -12.89 39.04
N ASP A 490 -24.22 -13.50 40.09
CA ASP A 490 -23.96 -14.87 40.49
C ASP A 490 -24.36 -15.87 39.41
N VAL A 491 -23.63 -16.99 39.31
CA VAL A 491 -23.82 -17.99 38.25
C VAL A 491 -23.98 -19.38 38.84
N THR A 492 -24.92 -20.15 38.31
CA THR A 492 -25.01 -21.60 38.56
C THR A 492 -24.57 -22.36 37.31
N LEU A 493 -23.53 -23.19 37.45
CA LEU A 493 -23.01 -24.06 36.41
C LEU A 493 -23.62 -25.46 36.58
N ASN A 494 -24.41 -25.88 35.60
CA ASN A 494 -24.93 -27.24 35.50
C ASN A 494 -24.12 -28.03 34.45
N GLY A 495 -23.16 -28.82 34.92
CA GLY A 495 -22.30 -29.63 34.07
C GLY A 495 -21.10 -28.93 33.41
N TRP A 496 -20.74 -27.74 33.90
CA TRP A 496 -19.60 -26.94 33.41
C TRP A 496 -18.56 -26.72 34.51
N ASN A 497 -17.28 -26.69 34.12
CA ASN A 497 -16.14 -26.47 35.04
C ASN A 497 -15.44 -25.12 34.80
N SER A 498 -16.07 -24.19 34.08
CA SER A 498 -15.51 -22.87 33.83
C SER A 498 -16.58 -21.79 33.73
N CYS A 499 -16.20 -20.55 34.05
CA CYS A 499 -17.07 -19.38 34.01
C CYS A 499 -16.25 -18.13 33.69
N LEU A 500 -16.87 -17.16 33.01
CA LEU A 500 -16.32 -15.81 32.85
C LEU A 500 -16.48 -15.02 34.16
N LEU A 501 -15.35 -14.51 34.66
CA LEU A 501 -15.28 -13.46 35.67
C LEU A 501 -15.20 -12.12 34.94
N ASN A 502 -16.19 -11.25 35.16
CA ASN A 502 -16.31 -9.99 34.42
C ASN A 502 -16.56 -8.85 35.41
N ALA A 503 -15.57 -7.95 35.53
CA ALA A 503 -15.63 -6.81 36.41
C ALA A 503 -15.85 -5.46 35.70
N THR A 504 -16.24 -5.45 34.41
CA THR A 504 -16.26 -4.23 33.58
C THR A 504 -17.20 -3.13 34.08
N LEU A 505 -18.14 -3.44 34.96
CA LEU A 505 -19.04 -2.46 35.59
C LEU A 505 -18.40 -1.74 36.80
N SER A 506 -17.17 -2.09 37.17
CA SER A 506 -16.43 -1.42 38.24
C SER A 506 -16.09 0.02 37.83
N LYS A 507 -16.29 0.99 38.73
CA LYS A 507 -16.12 2.41 38.42
C LYS A 507 -15.59 3.19 39.62
N ASP A 508 -14.92 4.30 39.36
CA ASP A 508 -14.52 5.27 40.37
C ASP A 508 -15.24 6.60 40.10
N SER A 509 -15.75 7.24 41.16
CA SER A 509 -16.51 8.49 41.08
C SER A 509 -15.65 9.75 41.10
N ASP A 510 -14.44 9.71 41.66
CA ASP A 510 -13.52 10.85 41.79
C ASP A 510 -12.11 10.57 41.26
N GLY A 511 -11.97 9.50 40.46
CA GLY A 511 -10.70 9.03 39.92
C GLY A 511 -10.85 7.97 38.82
N TRP A 512 -9.83 7.13 38.67
CA TRP A 512 -9.81 5.98 37.76
C TRP A 512 -9.23 4.75 38.44
N ILE A 513 -9.62 3.55 38.01
CA ILE A 513 -9.09 2.30 38.54
C ILE A 513 -7.66 2.10 38.02
N SER A 514 -6.69 2.07 38.93
CA SER A 514 -5.26 1.85 38.67
C SER A 514 -4.87 0.38 38.63
N SER A 515 -5.58 -0.50 39.34
CA SER A 515 -5.31 -1.93 39.32
C SER A 515 -6.55 -2.78 39.62
N VAL A 516 -6.52 -4.02 39.15
CA VAL A 516 -7.56 -5.03 39.35
C VAL A 516 -6.90 -6.35 39.75
N SER A 517 -7.52 -7.08 40.68
CA SER A 517 -7.06 -8.40 41.09
C SER A 517 -8.23 -9.32 41.39
N TRP A 518 -8.37 -10.39 40.60
CA TRP A 518 -9.26 -11.50 40.86
C TRP A 518 -8.57 -12.54 41.76
N THR A 519 -9.23 -12.86 42.86
CA THR A 519 -8.78 -13.91 43.78
C THR A 519 -9.95 -14.83 44.12
N LYS A 520 -9.66 -16.09 44.48
CA LYS A 520 -10.69 -16.95 45.06
C LYS A 520 -10.77 -16.62 46.56
N PHE A 521 -11.90 -16.10 46.99
CA PHE A 521 -12.18 -15.80 48.39
C PHE A 521 -12.56 -17.07 49.17
N SER A 522 -13.43 -17.91 48.60
CA SER A 522 -13.82 -19.20 49.20
C SER A 522 -14.22 -20.24 48.15
N GLY A 523 -14.42 -21.49 48.59
CA GLY A 523 -14.79 -22.62 47.74
C GLY A 523 -13.68 -23.66 47.55
N PRO A 524 -13.92 -24.72 46.77
CA PRO A 524 -13.02 -25.86 46.60
C PRO A 524 -11.59 -25.48 46.18
N SER A 525 -10.60 -26.30 46.55
CA SER A 525 -9.17 -26.05 46.29
C SER A 525 -8.79 -26.15 44.82
N ILE A 526 -9.54 -26.91 44.03
CA ILE A 526 -9.31 -27.11 42.60
C ILE A 526 -9.98 -25.97 41.83
N TYR A 527 -9.18 -25.10 41.23
CA TYR A 527 -9.59 -24.05 40.29
C TYR A 527 -8.36 -23.45 39.61
N SER A 528 -8.56 -22.65 38.58
CA SER A 528 -7.52 -21.80 38.00
C SER A 528 -8.13 -20.48 37.53
N ILE A 529 -7.38 -19.38 37.63
CA ILE A 529 -7.75 -18.08 37.04
C ILE A 529 -6.72 -17.77 35.97
N SER A 530 -7.16 -17.63 34.72
CA SER A 530 -6.23 -17.54 33.57
C SER A 530 -5.33 -16.31 33.64
N SER A 531 -5.94 -15.15 33.90
CA SER A 531 -5.26 -13.86 34.06
C SER A 531 -5.93 -13.08 35.19
N PRO A 532 -5.43 -13.13 36.43
CA PRO A 532 -6.13 -12.52 37.57
C PRO A 532 -6.06 -10.99 37.60
N ALA A 533 -5.10 -10.38 36.90
CA ALA A 533 -4.85 -8.93 36.97
C ALA A 533 -5.61 -8.09 35.91
N VAL A 534 -6.71 -8.61 35.36
CA VAL A 534 -7.51 -7.95 34.31
C VAL A 534 -9.00 -8.02 34.68
N LEU A 535 -9.82 -7.07 34.21
CA LEU A 535 -11.26 -7.06 34.51
C LEU A 535 -12.00 -8.31 34.07
N ASN A 536 -11.63 -8.84 32.89
CA ASN A 536 -12.26 -10.00 32.28
C ASN A 536 -11.28 -11.16 32.23
N THR A 537 -11.65 -12.25 32.87
CA THR A 537 -10.82 -13.45 32.94
C THR A 537 -11.69 -14.69 33.10
N HIS A 538 -11.10 -15.87 32.98
CA HIS A 538 -11.83 -17.12 33.16
C HIS A 538 -11.38 -17.84 34.43
N ALA A 539 -12.37 -18.23 35.23
CA ALA A 539 -12.22 -19.27 36.23
C ALA A 539 -12.41 -20.62 35.52
N THR A 540 -11.45 -21.53 35.63
CA THR A 540 -11.46 -22.87 35.02
C THR A 540 -11.16 -23.94 36.05
N ASN A 541 -11.27 -25.22 35.67
CA ASN A 541 -11.05 -26.37 36.55
C ASN A 541 -11.94 -26.36 37.80
N LEU A 542 -13.15 -25.84 37.70
CA LEU A 542 -14.11 -25.79 38.80
C LEU A 542 -14.74 -27.17 39.02
N VAL A 543 -14.70 -27.67 40.25
CA VAL A 543 -15.37 -28.91 40.68
C VAL A 543 -16.68 -28.60 41.39
N SER A 544 -17.56 -29.60 41.56
CA SER A 544 -18.83 -29.41 42.27
C SER A 544 -18.63 -28.72 43.63
N GLY A 545 -19.37 -27.65 43.87
CA GLY A 545 -19.22 -26.80 45.04
C GLY A 545 -19.54 -25.35 44.74
N VAL A 546 -19.59 -24.54 45.79
CA VAL A 546 -19.83 -23.10 45.68
C VAL A 546 -18.49 -22.38 45.80
N TYR A 547 -18.11 -21.64 44.76
CA TYR A 547 -16.95 -20.75 44.75
C TYR A 547 -17.39 -19.32 44.96
N VAL A 548 -16.56 -18.54 45.66
CA VAL A 548 -16.69 -17.09 45.70
C VAL A 548 -15.41 -16.49 45.14
N PHE A 549 -15.50 -15.82 44.01
CA PHE A 549 -14.40 -15.08 43.40
C PHE A 549 -14.56 -13.59 43.70
N ARG A 550 -13.51 -13.00 44.25
CA ARG A 550 -13.44 -11.59 44.62
C ARG A 550 -12.67 -10.82 43.57
N VAL A 551 -13.25 -9.75 43.05
CA VAL A 551 -12.48 -8.71 42.36
C VAL A 551 -12.16 -7.60 43.35
N THR A 552 -10.88 -7.26 43.47
CA THR A 552 -10.43 -6.05 44.16
C THR A 552 -10.03 -5.03 43.10
N VAL A 553 -10.56 -3.82 43.19
CA VAL A 553 -10.18 -2.69 42.32
C VAL A 553 -9.58 -1.58 43.18
N THR A 554 -8.46 -1.02 42.74
CA THR A 554 -7.75 0.07 43.41
C THR A 554 -7.76 1.29 42.51
N ASP A 555 -8.05 2.47 43.05
CA ASP A 555 -8.03 3.72 42.31
C ASP A 555 -6.62 4.32 42.15
N ASN A 556 -6.54 5.44 41.45
CA ASN A 556 -5.32 6.19 41.19
C ASN A 556 -4.73 6.92 42.40
N LYS A 557 -5.45 6.99 43.52
CA LYS A 557 -4.99 7.55 44.79
C LYS A 557 -4.76 6.46 45.87
N GLY A 558 -4.86 5.19 45.48
CA GLY A 558 -4.55 4.02 46.30
C GLY A 558 -5.70 3.49 47.15
N ALA A 559 -6.91 4.08 47.12
CA ALA A 559 -8.05 3.47 47.82
C ALA A 559 -8.60 2.30 47.01
N SER A 560 -9.11 1.28 47.71
CA SER A 560 -9.57 0.06 47.07
C SER A 560 -10.95 -0.33 47.56
N SER A 561 -11.71 -0.98 46.69
CA SER A 561 -12.94 -1.69 47.05
C SER A 561 -12.94 -3.06 46.40
N TYR A 562 -13.88 -3.90 46.82
CA TYR A 562 -14.04 -5.24 46.29
C TYR A 562 -15.51 -5.58 46.12
N ASP A 563 -15.76 -6.54 45.23
CA ASP A 563 -17.06 -7.17 45.05
C ASP A 563 -16.85 -8.67 44.82
N ASP A 564 -17.85 -9.46 45.19
CA ASP A 564 -17.79 -10.92 45.19
C ASP A 564 -18.79 -11.48 44.18
N LYS A 565 -18.35 -12.48 43.41
CA LYS A 565 -19.20 -13.27 42.51
C LYS A 565 -19.24 -14.71 42.99
N THR A 566 -20.44 -15.21 43.24
CA THR A 566 -20.70 -16.59 43.62
C THR A 566 -20.90 -17.44 42.37
N ILE A 567 -20.16 -18.55 42.29
CA ILE A 567 -20.32 -19.57 41.25
C ILE A 567 -20.70 -20.88 41.92
N THR A 568 -21.94 -21.32 41.73
CA THR A 568 -22.43 -22.62 42.19
C THR A 568 -22.23 -23.65 41.10
N VAL A 569 -21.28 -24.57 41.29
CA VAL A 569 -21.13 -25.75 40.44
C VAL A 569 -21.97 -26.86 41.05
N LEU A 570 -23.07 -27.23 40.40
CA LEU A 570 -23.97 -28.25 40.94
C LEU A 570 -23.27 -29.61 41.03
N SER A 571 -23.49 -30.33 42.14
CA SER A 571 -23.16 -31.75 42.23
C SER A 571 -24.13 -32.57 41.39
N ALA A 572 -23.77 -33.81 41.06
CA ALA A 572 -24.69 -34.78 40.48
C ALA A 572 -25.98 -34.76 41.28
N GLY A 573 -27.12 -34.65 40.60
CA GLY A 573 -28.37 -35.04 41.20
C GLY A 573 -28.24 -36.46 41.77
N PRO A 574 -28.95 -36.81 42.86
CA PRO A 574 -28.92 -38.16 43.38
C PRO A 574 -29.28 -39.12 42.25
N SER A 575 -28.37 -40.03 41.93
CA SER A 575 -28.64 -41.12 41.00
C SER A 575 -29.78 -41.95 41.58
N THR A 576 -30.96 -41.84 41.01
CA THR A 576 -31.86 -42.98 40.96
C THR A 576 -31.09 -44.14 40.30
N PRO A 577 -31.20 -45.38 40.77
CA PRO A 577 -30.63 -46.54 40.09
C PRO A 577 -31.37 -46.73 38.77
N GLY A 578 -30.90 -45.99 37.77
CA GLY A 578 -31.41 -45.95 36.42
C GLY A 578 -30.20 -45.87 35.50
N THR A 579 -30.30 -46.59 34.38
CA THR A 579 -29.31 -46.69 33.31
C THR A 579 -28.75 -45.30 32.97
N ASN A 580 -27.43 -45.16 32.89
CA ASN A 580 -26.77 -43.92 32.48
C ASN A 580 -27.34 -43.43 31.14
N ILE A 581 -27.70 -42.16 31.03
CA ILE A 581 -28.11 -41.57 29.75
C ILE A 581 -26.84 -41.03 29.10
N PRO A 582 -26.36 -41.59 27.96
CA PRO A 582 -25.16 -41.07 27.33
C PRO A 582 -25.31 -39.58 26.99
N PRO A 583 -24.20 -38.82 26.97
CA PRO A 583 -24.27 -37.39 26.68
C PRO A 583 -24.75 -37.16 25.25
N VAL A 584 -25.15 -35.94 24.93
CA VAL A 584 -25.45 -35.51 23.57
C VAL A 584 -24.32 -34.61 23.11
N ALA A 585 -23.46 -35.13 22.23
CA ALA A 585 -22.46 -34.34 21.53
C ALA A 585 -23.16 -33.42 20.52
N ASN A 586 -22.67 -32.19 20.40
CA ASN A 586 -23.09 -31.24 19.38
C ASN A 586 -21.84 -30.58 18.82
N ALA A 587 -21.51 -30.82 17.56
CA ALA A 587 -20.33 -30.27 16.87
C ALA A 587 -20.63 -28.92 16.20
N GLY A 588 -21.86 -28.42 16.32
CA GLY A 588 -22.38 -27.29 15.57
C GLY A 588 -22.84 -27.68 14.16
N THR A 589 -23.36 -26.70 13.43
CA THR A 589 -23.78 -26.89 12.04
C THR A 589 -22.58 -26.95 11.10
N ASP A 590 -22.72 -27.66 9.97
CA ASP A 590 -21.73 -27.66 8.89
C ASP A 590 -21.28 -26.25 8.49
N GLN A 591 -19.99 -26.11 8.24
CA GLN A 591 -19.32 -24.84 8.03
C GLN A 591 -18.73 -24.74 6.63
N LYS A 592 -18.62 -23.52 6.11
CA LYS A 592 -17.92 -23.21 4.87
C LYS A 592 -16.89 -22.12 5.15
N ALA A 593 -15.67 -22.32 4.66
CA ALA A 593 -14.58 -21.34 4.77
C ALA A 593 -13.96 -21.08 3.39
N SER A 594 -13.32 -19.92 3.24
CA SER A 594 -12.51 -19.59 2.07
C SER A 594 -11.02 -19.79 2.38
N LEU A 595 -10.21 -20.13 1.37
CA LEU A 595 -8.75 -20.12 1.48
C LEU A 595 -8.17 -18.79 2.02
N SER A 596 -8.91 -17.68 1.91
CA SER A 596 -8.52 -16.36 2.42
C SER A 596 -8.27 -16.31 3.94
N TRP A 597 -8.83 -17.26 4.69
CA TRP A 597 -8.74 -17.28 6.15
C TRP A 597 -7.87 -18.38 6.71
N ASN A 598 -7.61 -19.45 5.95
CA ASN A 598 -6.89 -20.68 6.35
C ASN A 598 -7.21 -21.24 7.77
N GLN A 599 -8.32 -20.84 8.38
CA GLN A 599 -8.74 -21.24 9.72
C GLN A 599 -10.28 -21.23 9.87
N CYS A 600 -10.79 -21.98 10.85
CA CYS A 600 -12.20 -22.16 11.16
C CYS A 600 -12.38 -22.49 12.65
N MET A 601 -13.45 -21.98 13.27
CA MET A 601 -13.77 -22.23 14.67
C MET A 601 -14.67 -23.47 14.80
N LEU A 602 -14.22 -24.44 15.58
CA LEU A 602 -14.99 -25.61 15.99
C LEU A 602 -15.61 -25.32 17.36
N ASN A 603 -16.93 -25.48 17.50
CA ASN A 603 -17.66 -25.14 18.71
C ASN A 603 -18.60 -26.27 19.13
N SER A 604 -18.34 -26.86 20.29
CA SER A 604 -19.16 -27.89 20.91
C SER A 604 -19.86 -27.43 22.20
N SER A 605 -20.03 -26.12 22.40
CA SER A 605 -20.62 -25.52 23.60
C SER A 605 -22.08 -25.89 23.85
N LEU A 606 -22.76 -26.52 22.88
CA LEU A 606 -24.11 -27.04 23.00
C LEU A 606 -24.16 -28.52 23.36
N SER A 607 -23.00 -29.16 23.58
CA SER A 607 -22.96 -30.53 24.08
C SER A 607 -23.44 -30.55 25.53
N ILE A 608 -24.30 -31.51 25.86
CA ILE A 608 -24.93 -31.62 27.17
C ILE A 608 -24.94 -33.06 27.66
N ASP A 609 -25.10 -33.23 28.95
CA ASP A 609 -25.45 -34.51 29.56
C ASP A 609 -26.75 -34.31 30.37
N ALA A 610 -27.71 -35.22 30.18
CA ALA A 610 -29.05 -35.09 30.73
C ALA A 610 -29.14 -35.56 32.18
N ASP A 611 -28.29 -36.51 32.60
CA ASP A 611 -28.27 -37.09 33.94
C ASP A 611 -26.91 -36.95 34.65
N GLY A 612 -26.02 -36.11 34.11
CA GLY A 612 -24.67 -35.90 34.64
C GLY A 612 -23.97 -34.65 34.08
N TRP A 613 -22.65 -34.75 33.87
CA TRP A 613 -21.82 -33.68 33.32
C TRP A 613 -20.72 -34.23 32.42
N LEU A 614 -20.20 -33.40 31.53
CA LEU A 614 -19.10 -33.78 30.64
C LEU A 614 -17.75 -33.73 31.38
N THR A 615 -16.98 -34.82 31.31
CA THR A 615 -15.64 -34.94 31.90
C THR A 615 -14.52 -34.78 30.87
N ALA A 616 -14.79 -35.06 29.59
CA ALA A 616 -13.80 -34.91 28.52
C ALA A 616 -14.44 -34.47 27.22
N ILE A 617 -13.67 -33.69 26.45
CA ILE A 617 -13.99 -33.25 25.09
C ILE A 617 -12.76 -33.51 24.24
N LYS A 618 -12.96 -33.99 23.02
CA LYS A 618 -11.89 -34.22 22.06
C LYS A 618 -12.35 -33.91 20.65
N TRP A 619 -11.65 -33.01 19.99
CA TRP A 619 -11.79 -32.72 18.57
C TRP A 619 -10.74 -33.50 17.78
N ASP A 620 -11.21 -34.28 16.80
CA ASP A 620 -10.37 -35.03 15.87
C ASP A 620 -10.76 -34.71 14.42
N LYS A 621 -9.80 -34.77 13.50
CA LYS A 621 -10.09 -34.79 12.06
C LYS A 621 -10.31 -36.23 11.63
N ILE A 622 -11.48 -36.52 11.07
CA ILE A 622 -11.86 -37.83 10.55
C ILE A 622 -11.43 -38.01 9.09
N SER A 623 -11.63 -36.99 8.27
CA SER A 623 -11.22 -36.99 6.86
C SER A 623 -10.94 -35.58 6.34
N GLY A 624 -10.28 -35.49 5.18
CA GLY A 624 -9.92 -34.24 4.52
C GLY A 624 -8.41 -34.04 4.37
N PRO A 625 -7.98 -32.94 3.73
CA PRO A 625 -6.58 -32.67 3.40
C PRO A 625 -5.61 -32.81 4.58
N SER A 626 -4.37 -33.20 4.30
CA SER A 626 -3.33 -33.45 5.33
C SER A 626 -2.85 -32.18 6.03
N THR A 627 -2.99 -31.03 5.40
CA THR A 627 -2.53 -29.74 5.92
C THR A 627 -3.61 -29.13 6.82
N TYR A 628 -3.43 -29.26 8.14
CA TYR A 628 -4.26 -28.63 9.18
C TYR A 628 -3.58 -28.73 10.56
N SER A 629 -4.04 -27.94 11.52
CA SER A 629 -3.76 -28.12 12.96
C SER A 629 -4.96 -27.68 13.79
N ILE A 630 -5.25 -28.37 14.90
CA ILE A 630 -6.25 -27.94 15.89
C ILE A 630 -5.52 -27.38 17.10
N GLN A 631 -5.73 -26.10 17.42
CA GLN A 631 -4.93 -25.41 18.43
C GLN A 631 -5.08 -26.02 19.83
N ASN A 632 -6.32 -26.20 20.29
CA ASN A 632 -6.64 -26.80 21.59
C ASN A 632 -7.73 -27.87 21.40
N PRO A 633 -7.38 -29.12 21.06
CA PRO A 633 -8.37 -30.13 20.67
C PRO A 633 -9.26 -30.59 21.83
N THR A 634 -8.96 -30.23 23.07
CA THR A 634 -9.76 -30.61 24.25
C THR A 634 -10.67 -29.48 24.75
N SER A 635 -10.75 -28.37 24.03
CA SER A 635 -11.58 -27.22 24.40
C SER A 635 -12.97 -27.29 23.75
N LEU A 636 -13.98 -26.78 24.47
CA LEU A 636 -15.35 -26.61 23.93
C LEU A 636 -15.37 -25.74 22.67
N VAL A 637 -14.52 -24.72 22.61
CA VAL A 637 -14.34 -23.86 21.46
C VAL A 637 -12.86 -23.86 21.10
N THR A 638 -12.54 -24.14 19.84
CA THR A 638 -11.16 -24.23 19.37
C THR A 638 -11.05 -23.81 17.91
N ASN A 639 -9.83 -23.55 17.42
CA ASN A 639 -9.59 -23.22 16.02
C ASN A 639 -8.88 -24.36 15.30
N ALA A 640 -9.44 -24.78 14.16
CA ALA A 640 -8.72 -25.49 13.11
C ALA A 640 -8.01 -24.46 12.22
N GLN A 641 -6.72 -24.61 12.00
CA GLN A 641 -5.85 -23.65 11.30
C GLN A 641 -5.02 -24.35 10.21
N HIS A 642 -4.35 -23.56 9.38
CA HIS A 642 -3.55 -23.99 8.23
C HIS A 642 -4.33 -24.82 7.20
N LEU A 643 -5.63 -24.54 7.08
CA LEU A 643 -6.54 -25.25 6.19
C LEU A 643 -6.27 -24.87 4.73
N VAL A 644 -6.17 -25.89 3.88
CA VAL A 644 -6.13 -25.79 2.41
C VAL A 644 -7.46 -26.18 1.78
N GLU A 645 -7.62 -25.94 0.48
CA GLU A 645 -8.82 -26.28 -0.29
C GLU A 645 -9.19 -27.76 -0.12
N GLY A 646 -10.47 -28.02 0.12
CA GLY A 646 -11.00 -29.36 0.30
C GLY A 646 -12.09 -29.43 1.36
N ILE A 647 -12.66 -30.62 1.51
CA ILE A 647 -13.71 -30.90 2.51
C ILE A 647 -13.05 -31.62 3.69
N TYR A 648 -13.14 -31.02 4.87
CA TYR A 648 -12.73 -31.61 6.14
C TYR A 648 -13.96 -32.11 6.88
N LEU A 649 -13.79 -33.21 7.60
CA LEU A 649 -14.80 -33.71 8.53
C LEU A 649 -14.15 -33.75 9.91
N PHE A 650 -14.58 -32.86 10.79
CA PHE A 650 -14.14 -32.84 12.18
C PHE A 650 -15.19 -33.50 13.06
N GLN A 651 -14.76 -34.21 14.09
CA GLN A 651 -15.62 -34.88 15.05
C GLN A 651 -15.28 -34.36 16.44
N VAL A 652 -16.32 -34.00 17.20
CA VAL A 652 -16.21 -33.86 18.64
C VAL A 652 -16.66 -35.14 19.31
N THR A 653 -15.88 -35.65 20.25
CA THR A 653 -16.27 -36.70 21.18
C THR A 653 -16.37 -36.09 22.57
N VAL A 654 -17.53 -36.22 23.21
CA VAL A 654 -17.75 -35.82 24.60
C VAL A 654 -17.94 -37.05 25.47
N THR A 655 -17.38 -37.04 26.67
CA THR A 655 -17.50 -38.13 27.66
C THR A 655 -18.19 -37.59 28.89
N ASP A 656 -19.18 -38.31 29.42
CA ASP A 656 -19.86 -37.93 30.66
C ASP A 656 -19.09 -38.35 31.92
N ASN A 657 -19.69 -38.13 33.08
CA ASN A 657 -19.14 -38.44 34.39
C ASN A 657 -19.23 -39.92 34.78
N LYS A 658 -19.95 -40.74 34.02
CA LYS A 658 -20.04 -42.19 34.17
C LYS A 658 -19.29 -42.95 33.06
N GLY A 659 -18.54 -42.23 32.23
CA GLY A 659 -17.67 -42.75 31.18
C GLY A 659 -18.38 -43.08 29.87
N ALA A 660 -19.67 -42.79 29.71
CA ALA A 660 -20.30 -42.93 28.40
C ALA A 660 -19.91 -41.78 27.49
N THR A 661 -19.76 -42.10 26.20
CA THR A 661 -19.29 -41.16 25.19
C THR A 661 -20.36 -40.94 24.15
N SER A 662 -20.42 -39.72 23.62
CA SER A 662 -21.20 -39.37 22.45
C SER A 662 -20.32 -38.61 21.48
N SER A 663 -20.67 -38.65 20.21
CA SER A 663 -19.91 -37.94 19.19
C SER A 663 -20.82 -37.32 18.16
N ASP A 664 -20.40 -36.17 17.66
CA ASP A 664 -21.06 -35.47 16.59
C ASP A 664 -20.01 -34.93 15.61
N LYS A 665 -20.40 -34.70 14.36
CA LYS A 665 -19.50 -34.31 13.28
C LYS A 665 -19.92 -33.00 12.66
N VAL A 666 -18.94 -32.21 12.27
CA VAL A 666 -19.12 -30.98 11.50
C VAL A 666 -18.29 -31.08 10.22
N GLN A 667 -18.95 -30.92 9.07
CA GLN A 667 -18.28 -30.83 7.79
C GLN A 667 -17.83 -29.39 7.55
N LEU A 668 -16.55 -29.21 7.27
CA LEU A 668 -15.98 -27.93 6.86
C LEU A 668 -15.60 -27.99 5.38
N THR A 669 -16.27 -27.18 4.55
CA THR A 669 -15.91 -27.04 3.13
C THR A 669 -15.02 -25.82 2.94
N VAL A 670 -13.76 -26.02 2.56
CA VAL A 670 -12.79 -24.96 2.25
C VAL A 670 -12.72 -24.79 0.73
N ASN A 671 -13.28 -23.69 0.22
CA ASN A 671 -13.32 -23.40 -1.21
C ASN A 671 -12.16 -22.48 -1.63
N LYS A 672 -11.68 -22.66 -2.87
CA LYS A 672 -10.79 -21.69 -3.52
C LYS A 672 -11.52 -20.36 -3.74
N VAL A 673 -10.79 -19.25 -3.65
CA VAL A 673 -11.28 -17.96 -4.14
C VAL A 673 -11.49 -18.10 -5.64
N GLY A 674 -12.75 -18.08 -6.07
CA GLY A 674 -13.11 -18.12 -7.48
C GLY A 674 -12.55 -16.89 -8.19
N VAL A 675 -11.50 -17.08 -8.98
CA VAL A 675 -11.29 -16.24 -10.16
C VAL A 675 -12.51 -16.48 -11.04
N SER A 676 -13.24 -15.41 -11.37
CA SER A 676 -14.38 -15.48 -12.30
C SER A 676 -13.98 -16.28 -13.53
N GLN A 677 -14.68 -17.40 -13.76
CA GLN A 677 -14.45 -18.26 -14.91
C GLN A 677 -14.65 -17.46 -16.20
N ASN A 678 -13.71 -17.61 -17.11
CA ASN A 678 -13.92 -17.35 -18.53
C ASN A 678 -15.14 -18.16 -18.97
N PHE A 679 -16.16 -17.48 -19.49
CA PHE A 679 -17.17 -18.14 -20.30
C PHE A 679 -16.51 -18.46 -21.65
N GLU A 680 -16.07 -19.71 -21.82
CA GLU A 680 -15.89 -20.30 -23.15
C GLU A 680 -17.28 -20.49 -23.75
N LEU A 681 -17.53 -19.81 -24.87
CA LEU A 681 -18.59 -20.18 -25.80
C LEU A 681 -17.91 -20.97 -26.92
N ASP A 682 -18.39 -22.19 -27.13
CA ASP A 682 -18.12 -23.00 -28.30
C ASP A 682 -18.45 -22.18 -29.56
N ASP A 683 -17.47 -22.03 -30.45
CA ASP A 683 -17.72 -21.83 -31.88
C ASP A 683 -16.55 -22.44 -32.66
N GLU A 684 -16.79 -23.65 -33.14
CA GLU A 684 -16.01 -24.32 -34.16
C GLU A 684 -16.26 -23.65 -35.53
N VAL A 685 -15.22 -23.60 -36.38
CA VAL A 685 -15.22 -23.23 -37.82
C VAL A 685 -15.04 -21.74 -38.15
N ALA A 686 -13.78 -21.28 -38.22
CA ALA A 686 -13.11 -20.85 -39.48
C ALA A 686 -11.94 -19.88 -39.21
N GLY A 687 -10.72 -20.32 -39.55
CA GLY A 687 -9.63 -19.45 -40.02
C GLY A 687 -8.89 -18.65 -38.96
N SER A 688 -7.73 -19.17 -38.54
CA SER A 688 -6.72 -18.42 -37.80
C SER A 688 -6.29 -17.16 -38.57
N HIS A 689 -6.56 -15.98 -38.01
CA HIS A 689 -5.74 -14.79 -38.23
C HIS A 689 -5.69 -13.97 -36.92
N SER A 690 -4.70 -14.27 -36.10
CA SER A 690 -4.29 -13.45 -34.97
C SER A 690 -3.48 -12.24 -35.47
N LEU A 691 -4.16 -11.12 -35.69
CA LEU A 691 -3.60 -9.76 -35.70
C LEU A 691 -4.65 -8.83 -35.08
N LYS A 692 -4.73 -8.72 -33.75
CA LYS A 692 -5.64 -7.75 -33.11
C LYS A 692 -4.93 -6.41 -32.98
N GLU A 693 -5.08 -5.55 -33.99
CA GLU A 693 -4.94 -4.10 -33.82
C GLU A 693 -5.96 -3.62 -32.77
N GLU A 694 -5.52 -2.70 -31.91
CA GLU A 694 -6.32 -2.18 -30.80
C GLU A 694 -7.45 -1.27 -31.31
N VAL A 695 -8.70 -1.63 -31.05
CA VAL A 695 -9.87 -0.78 -31.33
C VAL A 695 -9.99 0.25 -30.21
N LYS A 696 -9.93 1.54 -30.53
CA LYS A 696 -10.13 2.62 -29.55
C LYS A 696 -11.55 3.16 -29.68
N ALA A 697 -12.38 2.93 -28.66
CA ALA A 697 -13.72 3.46 -28.62
C ALA A 697 -14.08 4.01 -27.24
N GLY A 698 -14.88 5.07 -27.20
CA GLY A 698 -15.29 5.75 -25.97
C GLY A 698 -16.64 6.44 -26.09
N ILE A 699 -17.28 6.66 -24.94
CA ILE A 699 -18.61 7.28 -24.81
C ILE A 699 -18.54 8.42 -23.80
N TYR A 700 -19.09 9.58 -24.15
CA TYR A 700 -19.16 10.76 -23.27
C TYR A 700 -20.45 11.56 -23.51
N PRO A 701 -21.10 12.15 -22.49
CA PRO A 701 -20.79 12.04 -21.07
C PRO A 701 -21.19 10.67 -20.50
N ASN A 702 -20.54 10.27 -19.40
CA ASN A 702 -20.95 9.13 -18.60
C ASN A 702 -20.71 9.48 -17.12
N PRO A 703 -21.76 9.70 -16.31
CA PRO A 703 -23.19 9.47 -16.60
C PRO A 703 -23.79 10.40 -17.66
N ALA A 704 -24.85 9.95 -18.34
CA ALA A 704 -25.53 10.66 -19.42
C ALA A 704 -27.01 10.90 -19.11
N THR A 705 -27.59 12.03 -19.55
CA THR A 705 -28.99 12.40 -19.24
C THR A 705 -29.93 12.35 -20.43
N GLY A 706 -29.43 12.43 -21.67
CA GLY A 706 -30.28 12.44 -22.87
C GLY A 706 -29.55 12.14 -24.19
N PHE A 707 -28.26 12.43 -24.28
CA PHE A 707 -27.44 12.09 -25.44
C PHE A 707 -26.07 11.56 -24.99
N ILE A 708 -25.51 10.66 -25.79
CA ILE A 708 -24.11 10.24 -25.68
C ILE A 708 -23.37 10.50 -26.99
N GLN A 709 -22.12 10.94 -26.90
CA GLN A 709 -21.18 11.03 -28.00
C GLN A 709 -20.37 9.75 -28.05
N LEU A 710 -20.47 9.03 -29.16
CA LEU A 710 -19.74 7.82 -29.46
C LEU A 710 -18.54 8.17 -30.35
N ASN A 711 -17.34 7.85 -29.86
CA ASN A 711 -16.09 7.94 -30.61
C ASN A 711 -15.57 6.53 -30.88
N VAL A 712 -15.32 6.18 -32.15
CA VAL A 712 -14.77 4.87 -32.56
C VAL A 712 -13.68 5.10 -33.61
N ASP A 713 -12.42 4.87 -33.23
CA ASP A 713 -11.27 4.87 -34.13
C ASP A 713 -10.96 3.43 -34.55
N TYR A 714 -11.37 3.08 -35.77
CA TYR A 714 -11.16 1.75 -36.33
C TYR A 714 -11.04 1.78 -37.85
N LYS A 715 -10.19 0.94 -38.44
CA LYS A 715 -9.86 1.02 -39.87
C LYS A 715 -11.04 0.71 -40.82
N ASP A 716 -11.99 -0.13 -40.42
CA ASP A 716 -13.10 -0.50 -41.30
C ASP A 716 -14.09 0.66 -41.46
N ILE A 717 -14.42 0.99 -42.70
CA ILE A 717 -15.38 2.03 -43.10
C ILE A 717 -16.65 1.39 -43.68
N GLY A 718 -17.78 2.09 -43.62
CA GLY A 718 -19.05 1.61 -44.18
C GLY A 718 -20.25 1.88 -43.28
N LYS A 719 -21.31 1.10 -43.45
CA LYS A 719 -22.51 1.18 -42.60
C LYS A 719 -22.18 0.59 -41.23
N THR A 720 -22.24 1.42 -40.20
CA THR A 720 -22.04 1.03 -38.80
C THR A 720 -23.38 0.97 -38.08
N VAL A 721 -23.61 -0.09 -37.31
CA VAL A 721 -24.80 -0.23 -36.46
C VAL A 721 -24.37 -0.12 -35.00
N VAL A 722 -25.03 0.76 -34.25
CA VAL A 722 -24.84 0.98 -32.83
C VAL A 722 -26.03 0.38 -32.09
N ASN A 723 -25.80 -0.72 -31.39
CA ASN A 723 -26.79 -1.41 -30.57
C ASN A 723 -26.61 -1.01 -29.11
N VAL A 724 -27.70 -0.65 -28.43
CA VAL A 724 -27.72 -0.32 -27.01
C VAL A 724 -28.55 -1.39 -26.30
N TYR A 725 -27.93 -2.08 -25.35
CA TYR A 725 -28.53 -3.14 -24.56
C TYR A 725 -28.73 -2.69 -23.11
N ASP A 726 -29.78 -3.15 -22.46
CA ASP A 726 -29.92 -3.03 -21.01
C ASP A 726 -28.95 -3.97 -20.27
N ALA A 727 -28.89 -3.85 -18.94
CA ALA A 727 -28.05 -4.71 -18.09
C ALA A 727 -28.43 -6.21 -18.14
N GLY A 728 -29.62 -6.55 -18.62
CA GLY A 728 -30.06 -7.93 -18.86
C GLY A 728 -29.74 -8.45 -20.26
N GLY A 729 -29.04 -7.65 -21.09
CA GLY A 729 -28.66 -8.02 -22.45
C GLY A 729 -29.79 -7.88 -23.48
N ARG A 730 -30.92 -7.25 -23.14
CA ARG A 730 -32.01 -7.00 -24.10
C ARG A 730 -31.67 -5.78 -24.96
N LEU A 731 -31.88 -5.90 -26.27
CA LEU A 731 -31.66 -4.79 -27.21
C LEU A 731 -32.72 -3.71 -27.00
N MET A 732 -32.30 -2.54 -26.55
CA MET A 732 -33.17 -1.40 -26.26
C MET A 732 -33.24 -0.40 -27.41
N LYS A 733 -32.13 -0.21 -28.14
CA LYS A 733 -32.06 0.69 -29.28
C LYS A 733 -31.02 0.22 -30.30
N ALA A 734 -31.30 0.39 -31.59
CA ALA A 734 -30.34 0.15 -32.66
C ALA A 734 -30.34 1.33 -33.64
N VAL A 735 -29.19 1.97 -33.82
CA VAL A 735 -29.03 3.14 -34.71
C VAL A 735 -28.01 2.83 -35.77
N SER A 736 -28.38 3.02 -37.05
CA SER A 736 -27.44 2.88 -38.16
C SER A 736 -26.84 4.22 -38.53
N VAL A 737 -25.51 4.30 -38.55
CA VAL A 737 -24.75 5.50 -38.89
C VAL A 737 -23.72 5.20 -39.99
N PRO A 738 -23.53 6.10 -40.97
CA PRO A 738 -22.45 5.96 -41.95
C PRO A 738 -21.10 6.32 -41.32
N LYS A 739 -20.09 5.47 -41.54
CA LYS A 739 -18.69 5.70 -41.13
C LYS A 739 -17.81 5.84 -42.38
N PRO A 740 -17.69 7.04 -42.96
CA PRO A 740 -16.98 7.24 -44.22
C PRO A 740 -15.45 7.20 -44.08
N GLN A 741 -14.92 7.27 -42.86
CA GLN A 741 -13.49 7.35 -42.55
C GLN A 741 -13.14 6.58 -41.27
N ARG A 742 -11.84 6.47 -40.96
CA ARG A 742 -11.32 5.66 -39.84
C ARG A 742 -11.92 6.05 -38.48
N LEU A 743 -12.05 7.34 -38.21
CA LEU A 743 -12.69 7.83 -36.99
C LEU A 743 -14.18 8.07 -37.23
N LEU A 744 -15.03 7.47 -36.40
CA LEU A 744 -16.45 7.79 -36.28
C LEU A 744 -16.68 8.57 -34.99
N GLN A 745 -17.26 9.76 -35.10
CA GLN A 745 -17.77 10.53 -33.97
C GLN A 745 -19.24 10.83 -34.25
N THR A 746 -20.14 10.36 -33.39
CA THR A 746 -21.59 10.53 -33.60
C THR A 746 -22.35 10.59 -32.29
N GLY A 747 -23.42 11.39 -32.26
CA GLY A 747 -24.32 11.48 -31.13
C GLY A 747 -25.44 10.44 -31.21
N ILE A 748 -25.70 9.73 -30.11
CA ILE A 748 -26.84 8.81 -29.97
C ILE A 748 -27.80 9.38 -28.94
N ASP A 749 -29.05 9.60 -29.35
CA ASP A 749 -30.15 9.99 -28.47
C ASP A 749 -30.56 8.80 -27.59
N ILE A 750 -30.56 9.01 -26.29
CA ILE A 750 -30.90 8.04 -25.25
C ILE A 750 -31.95 8.61 -24.28
N SER A 751 -32.61 9.71 -24.64
CA SER A 751 -33.59 10.39 -23.78
C SER A 751 -34.82 9.54 -23.47
N ASP A 752 -35.16 8.60 -24.34
CA ASP A 752 -36.21 7.60 -24.20
C ASP A 752 -35.81 6.39 -23.34
N LEU A 753 -34.52 6.24 -23.00
CA LEU A 753 -34.05 5.18 -22.12
C LEU A 753 -34.31 5.56 -20.66
N LYS A 754 -34.81 4.59 -19.89
CA LYS A 754 -34.98 4.73 -18.44
C LYS A 754 -33.61 4.84 -17.75
N ASN A 755 -33.56 5.42 -16.56
CA ASN A 755 -32.33 5.45 -15.77
C ASN A 755 -31.83 4.02 -15.49
N GLY A 756 -30.54 3.78 -15.70
CA GLY A 756 -29.96 2.43 -15.65
C GLY A 756 -28.61 2.30 -16.36
N ILE A 757 -28.03 1.11 -16.28
CA ILE A 757 -26.75 0.78 -16.94
C ILE A 757 -27.05 0.17 -18.30
N TYR A 758 -26.39 0.69 -19.33
CA TYR A 758 -26.53 0.21 -20.70
C TYR A 758 -25.17 -0.15 -21.30
N ALA A 759 -25.16 -1.19 -22.12
CA ALA A 759 -24.01 -1.59 -22.92
C ALA A 759 -24.23 -1.16 -24.37
N VAL A 760 -23.21 -0.58 -25.00
CA VAL A 760 -23.23 -0.15 -26.39
C VAL A 760 -22.28 -1.01 -27.19
N GLN A 761 -22.82 -1.74 -28.15
CA GLN A 761 -22.09 -2.52 -29.11
C GLN A 761 -22.05 -1.79 -30.45
N VAL A 762 -20.86 -1.68 -31.04
CA VAL A 762 -20.69 -1.06 -32.36
C VAL A 762 -20.29 -2.14 -33.36
N VAL A 763 -21.04 -2.27 -34.44
CA VAL A 763 -20.82 -3.26 -35.50
C VAL A 763 -20.54 -2.54 -36.81
N THR A 764 -19.37 -2.77 -37.41
CA THR A 764 -19.02 -2.22 -38.75
C THR A 764 -18.53 -3.36 -39.63
N GLY A 765 -19.23 -3.65 -40.73
CA GLY A 765 -18.91 -4.79 -41.59
C GLY A 765 -19.20 -6.13 -40.91
N LYS A 766 -18.22 -7.05 -40.88
CA LYS A 766 -18.33 -8.39 -40.25
C LYS A 766 -17.79 -8.44 -38.81
N LEU A 767 -17.31 -7.32 -38.26
CA LEU A 767 -16.65 -7.29 -36.95
C LEU A 767 -17.49 -6.55 -35.90
N VAL A 768 -17.61 -7.16 -34.71
CA VAL A 768 -18.07 -6.50 -33.48
C VAL A 768 -16.88 -5.73 -32.92
N CYS A 769 -16.95 -4.41 -32.98
CA CYS A 769 -15.78 -3.56 -32.83
C CYS A 769 -15.44 -3.29 -31.35
N HIS A 770 -16.44 -3.14 -30.48
CA HIS A 770 -16.23 -2.99 -29.02
C HIS A 770 -17.56 -3.01 -28.24
N ILE A 771 -17.51 -3.33 -26.94
CA ILE A 771 -18.64 -3.15 -26.00
C ILE A 771 -18.25 -2.08 -24.98
N MET A 772 -18.92 -0.93 -25.00
CA MET A 772 -18.74 0.16 -24.04
C MET A 772 -19.92 0.22 -23.08
N LYS A 773 -19.77 0.82 -21.89
CA LYS A 773 -20.88 0.95 -20.93
C LYS A 773 -21.10 2.41 -20.56
N PHE A 774 -22.36 2.80 -20.37
CA PHE A 774 -22.71 4.10 -19.80
C PHE A 774 -23.87 4.00 -18.82
N ILE A 775 -23.96 4.95 -17.90
CA ILE A 775 -25.04 5.09 -16.94
C ILE A 775 -25.98 6.20 -17.42
N LYS A 776 -27.25 5.87 -17.64
CA LYS A 776 -28.33 6.85 -17.85
C LYS A 776 -28.83 7.31 -16.48
N ILE A 777 -28.78 8.62 -16.22
CA ILE A 777 -29.32 9.26 -15.00
C ILE A 777 -30.41 10.28 -15.32
#